data_AF-A0A3C1FAQ5-F1
#
_entry.id   AF-A0A3C1FAQ5-F1
#
_cell.length_a   1.000
_cell.length_b   1.000
_cell.length_c   1.000
_cell.angle_alpha   90.00
_cell.angle_beta   90.00
_cell.angle_gamma   90.00
#
_symmetry.space_group_name_H-M   'P 1'
#
loop_
_entity.id
_entity.type
_entity.pdbx_description
1 polymer ?
#
loop_
_entity_poly.entity_id
_entity_poly.type
_entity_poly.pdbx_seq_one_letter_code
_entity_poly.pdbx_strand_id
1 'polypeptide(L)'
;VSLSVYAYDCSLSRTRPDALIHLRRADVIAPVLKVLYRYHIPFVPRASATNHAGSCAALNGGVILNVAPLNKILQINTQAGFALVEPGVTGGDLQDALAPLGFFYAPDPASERVCSLSGNLAQNASGARCMKYGGTIDHVLEVDFVMPNGTEIHLSRQDGGPDFIGLIAGSEGTLGVIKQLKVKILPVAKHIKTFLVTFPSLADSVQTVSDLAAEGIIPRCVEAMDDITTRAVEEFAHAGYPLDAKALLILELDGTPAEIDEQEKQLEEICLKNHSLKFLPAKTEAERQRLWFGRRAAYAAMARLAPNVMVGDGTVPRSELPRALAKVRRILDEQHIYASLLFHAGDGNFHPQIIFDERNRPDTVRVTRALKEILQACVDCGGTVSGEHGIGVEKRSVMAYQYDKPTLDLFTQIKKALDPENLANPLKLIPVNYDEKARAQAALSPAIKQLADKILMRKNAHAPCLITGENSRLKTKAANIISTQTLNRILEIDKTNYTVTAEAGVALKTLARALKQAGVYSVLPDSKGTLGGAFCSGCLPSFYAQVLGVDALLPDGSYVRYGGKLMKNAAGYHLTRLFAGSQGTLGIVTQLTFKIYARPVPTAPEKPFVRASGNLPWAAIKKQLDPGDLFPVLAGETNV
;
A
#
# COMPACT_ATOMS: atom_id res chain seq x y z
N VAL A 1 10.81 30.49 14.04
CA VAL A 1 9.75 29.77 13.30
C VAL A 1 8.58 29.56 14.24
N SER A 2 7.33 29.87 13.85
CA SER A 2 6.16 29.65 14.70
C SER A 2 5.79 28.17 14.76
N LEU A 3 5.59 27.62 15.97
CA LEU A 3 5.14 26.23 16.16
C LEU A 3 3.74 25.98 15.57
N SER A 4 2.92 27.03 15.38
CA SER A 4 1.58 26.90 14.80
C SER A 4 1.60 26.38 13.35
N VAL A 5 2.66 26.69 12.59
CA VAL A 5 2.84 26.16 11.21
C VAL A 5 3.10 24.65 11.21
N TYR A 6 3.56 24.13 12.33
CA TYR A 6 3.84 22.70 12.52
C TYR A 6 2.71 21.97 13.25
N ALA A 7 1.60 22.64 13.55
CA ALA A 7 0.49 22.04 14.28
C ALA A 7 -0.42 21.14 13.41
N TYR A 8 -0.28 21.19 12.08
CA TYR A 8 -1.22 20.57 11.14
C TYR A 8 -0.52 20.02 9.88
N ASP A 9 -1.27 19.19 9.16
CA ASP A 9 -1.06 18.76 7.78
C ASP A 9 -2.34 19.04 6.96
N CYS A 10 -2.56 18.37 5.82
CA CYS A 10 -3.76 18.61 5.01
C CYS A 10 -5.05 18.00 5.57
N SER A 11 -5.00 17.36 6.75
CA SER A 11 -6.20 16.92 7.49
C SER A 11 -6.79 18.06 8.35
N LEU A 12 -7.93 17.78 8.99
CA LEU A 12 -8.53 18.69 9.97
C LEU A 12 -7.82 18.71 11.32
N SER A 13 -6.93 17.75 11.59
CA SER A 13 -6.33 17.60 12.93
C SER A 13 -5.26 18.66 13.17
N ARG A 14 -5.46 19.46 14.21
CA ARG A 14 -4.51 20.50 14.63
C ARG A 14 -4.09 20.29 16.08
N THR A 15 -2.79 20.17 16.33
CA THR A 15 -2.23 20.12 17.69
C THR A 15 -0.85 20.75 17.71
N ARG A 16 -0.69 21.81 18.50
CA ARG A 16 0.57 22.53 18.63
C ARG A 16 1.60 21.63 19.34
N PRO A 17 2.80 21.44 18.78
CA PRO A 17 3.87 20.70 19.46
C PRO A 17 4.47 21.53 20.62
N ASP A 18 5.17 20.86 21.53
CA ASP A 18 5.92 21.52 22.61
C ASP A 18 7.25 22.08 22.12
N ALA A 19 7.88 21.38 21.16
CA ALA A 19 9.11 21.84 20.51
C ALA A 19 9.25 21.34 19.07
N LEU A 20 10.16 21.97 18.34
CA LEU A 20 10.50 21.66 16.95
C LEU A 20 12.01 21.53 16.83
N ILE A 21 12.47 20.40 16.28
CA ILE A 21 13.89 20.19 15.95
C ILE A 21 14.01 20.11 14.43
N HIS A 22 14.77 21.03 13.85
CA HIS A 22 15.15 20.96 12.43
C HIS A 22 16.41 20.12 12.28
N LEU A 23 16.27 18.95 11.68
CA LEU A 23 17.38 18.06 11.39
C LEU A 23 18.07 18.55 10.11
N ARG A 24 19.28 19.09 10.25
CA ARG A 24 20.10 19.60 9.12
C ARG A 24 21.26 18.68 8.75
N ARG A 25 21.49 17.64 9.55
CA ARG A 25 22.43 16.56 9.25
C ARG A 25 21.78 15.22 9.59
N ALA A 26 22.01 14.21 8.76
CA ALA A 26 21.44 12.89 8.97
C ALA A 26 22.02 12.16 10.20
N ASP A 27 23.28 12.46 10.56
CA ASP A 27 23.99 11.79 11.66
C ASP A 27 23.54 12.23 13.06
N VAL A 28 22.80 13.34 13.18
CA VAL A 28 22.24 13.79 14.46
C VAL A 28 20.89 13.14 14.80
N ILE A 29 20.26 12.41 13.88
CA ILE A 29 18.95 11.78 14.10
C ILE A 29 19.00 10.80 15.29
N ALA A 30 19.96 9.86 15.28
CA ALA A 30 20.12 8.89 16.35
C ALA A 30 20.46 9.53 17.72
N PRO A 31 21.45 10.44 17.83
CA PRO A 31 21.69 11.19 19.07
C PRO A 31 20.44 11.90 19.63
N VAL A 32 19.65 12.55 18.76
CA VAL A 32 18.40 13.22 19.19
C VAL A 32 17.40 12.21 19.72
N LEU A 33 17.17 11.10 18.99
CA LEU A 33 16.24 10.05 19.44
C LEU A 33 16.67 9.41 20.76
N LYS A 34 17.97 9.21 21.00
CA LYS A 34 18.48 8.72 22.29
C LYS A 34 18.13 9.65 23.46
N VAL A 35 18.20 10.96 23.24
CA VAL A 35 17.82 11.96 24.26
C VAL A 35 16.31 11.89 24.51
N LEU A 36 15.50 11.90 23.45
CA LEU A 36 14.04 11.83 23.58
C LEU A 36 13.61 10.53 24.27
N TYR A 37 14.22 9.40 23.93
CA TYR A 37 14.00 8.12 24.56
C TYR A 37 14.35 8.15 26.06
N ARG A 38 15.53 8.66 26.43
CA ARG A 38 15.98 8.78 27.83
C ARG A 38 15.02 9.58 28.71
N TYR A 39 14.36 10.60 28.15
CA TYR A 39 13.43 11.47 28.86
C TYR A 39 11.96 11.12 28.62
N HIS A 40 11.67 10.01 27.94
CA HIS A 40 10.31 9.58 27.58
C HIS A 40 9.49 10.67 26.87
N ILE A 41 10.15 11.44 25.99
CA ILE A 41 9.51 12.51 25.22
C ILE A 41 9.00 11.94 23.90
N PRO A 42 7.67 11.98 23.62
CA PRO A 42 7.14 11.52 22.36
C PRO A 42 7.56 12.44 21.22
N PHE A 43 7.65 11.89 20.01
CA PHE A 43 8.04 12.65 18.83
C PHE A 43 7.22 12.30 17.60
N VAL A 44 7.14 13.24 16.67
CA VAL A 44 6.49 13.08 15.38
C VAL A 44 7.50 13.36 14.27
N PRO A 45 7.92 12.35 13.50
CA PRO A 45 8.69 12.56 12.28
C PRO A 45 7.85 13.34 11.28
N ARG A 46 8.40 14.42 10.74
CA ARG A 46 7.70 15.29 9.79
C ARG A 46 8.63 15.71 8.66
N ALA A 47 8.13 15.59 7.43
CA ALA A 47 8.77 16.15 6.26
C ALA A 47 7.90 17.29 5.71
N SER A 48 7.43 17.19 4.46
CA SER A 48 6.62 18.24 3.80
C SER A 48 5.21 18.43 4.37
N ALA A 49 4.71 17.47 5.17
CA ALA A 49 3.38 17.50 5.79
C ALA A 49 2.20 17.66 4.81
N THR A 50 2.29 17.03 3.64
CA THR A 50 1.27 17.04 2.58
C THR A 50 0.21 15.94 2.77
N ASN A 51 0.22 15.20 3.88
CA ASN A 51 -0.66 14.04 4.09
C ASN A 51 -2.10 14.46 4.45
N HIS A 52 -3.08 13.59 4.13
CA HIS A 52 -4.52 13.79 4.37
C HIS A 52 -5.07 12.88 5.49
N ALA A 53 -4.25 12.48 6.44
CA ALA A 53 -4.65 11.52 7.49
C ALA A 53 -4.43 12.05 8.91
N GLY A 54 -3.78 13.20 9.07
CA GLY A 54 -3.46 13.77 10.38
C GLY A 54 -2.26 13.11 11.04
N SER A 55 -1.40 12.47 10.24
CA SER A 55 -0.23 11.74 10.72
C SER A 55 0.83 12.68 11.31
N CYS A 56 0.82 13.97 10.94
CA CYS A 56 1.79 14.95 11.42
C CYS A 56 1.30 15.75 12.65
N ALA A 57 0.07 15.52 13.12
CA ALA A 57 -0.46 16.21 14.30
C ALA A 57 0.15 15.65 15.60
N ALA A 58 0.71 16.52 16.45
CA ALA A 58 1.34 16.16 17.71
C ALA A 58 0.32 15.90 18.84
N LEU A 59 -0.57 14.92 18.66
CA LEU A 59 -1.72 14.65 19.55
C LEU A 59 -1.37 14.43 21.03
N ASN A 60 -0.15 13.96 21.32
CA ASN A 60 0.34 13.74 22.69
C ASN A 60 1.39 14.79 23.10
N GLY A 61 1.36 15.97 22.48
CA GLY A 61 2.42 16.97 22.60
C GLY A 61 3.75 16.45 22.04
N GLY A 62 4.83 16.87 22.66
CA GLY A 62 6.19 16.43 22.37
C GLY A 62 6.85 17.19 21.22
N VAL A 63 7.78 16.51 20.55
CA VAL A 63 8.71 17.14 19.61
C VAL A 63 8.36 16.78 18.18
N ILE A 64 8.23 17.79 17.32
CA ILE A 64 8.27 17.55 15.88
C ILE A 64 9.72 17.46 15.43
N LEU A 65 10.07 16.32 14.81
CA LEU A 65 11.36 16.09 14.17
C LEU A 65 11.23 16.39 12.68
N ASN A 66 11.63 17.59 12.30
CA ASN A 66 11.53 18.02 10.91
C ASN A 66 12.75 17.54 10.10
N VAL A 67 12.55 16.54 9.24
CA VAL A 67 13.56 15.98 8.33
C VAL A 67 13.60 16.66 6.95
N ALA A 68 12.66 17.56 6.65
CA ALA A 68 12.61 18.25 5.35
C ALA A 68 13.92 18.97 4.96
N PRO A 69 14.73 19.54 5.87
CA PRO A 69 16.00 20.16 5.50
C PRO A 69 17.08 19.17 5.01
N LEU A 70 16.89 17.87 5.17
CA LEU A 70 17.76 16.81 4.63
C LEU A 70 17.27 16.46 3.22
N ASN A 71 17.57 17.29 2.23
CA ASN A 71 16.99 17.19 0.89
C ASN A 71 18.02 17.06 -0.24
N LYS A 72 19.17 16.43 0.03
CA LYS A 72 20.19 16.18 -0.98
C LYS A 72 19.96 14.85 -1.71
N ILE A 73 20.09 14.89 -3.03
CA ILE A 73 20.34 13.71 -3.85
C ILE A 73 21.83 13.40 -3.72
N LEU A 74 22.17 12.28 -3.10
CA LEU A 74 23.54 11.91 -2.74
C LEU A 74 24.24 11.20 -3.90
N GLN A 75 23.50 10.42 -4.68
CA GLN A 75 24.02 9.68 -5.84
C GLN A 75 22.90 9.38 -6.84
N ILE A 76 23.20 9.44 -8.13
CA ILE A 76 22.39 8.83 -9.20
C ILE A 76 23.28 7.86 -9.96
N ASN A 77 22.84 6.62 -10.11
CA ASN A 77 23.53 5.59 -10.89
C ASN A 77 22.56 4.99 -11.91
N THR A 78 22.64 5.47 -13.14
CA THR A 78 21.78 5.05 -14.26
C THR A 78 22.11 3.65 -14.75
N GLN A 79 23.36 3.20 -14.65
CA GLN A 79 23.77 1.86 -15.03
C GLN A 79 23.20 0.80 -14.09
N ALA A 80 23.21 1.09 -12.78
CA ALA A 80 22.64 0.20 -11.77
C ALA A 80 21.14 0.46 -11.51
N GLY A 81 20.56 1.51 -12.10
CA GLY A 81 19.14 1.85 -11.99
C GLY A 81 18.70 2.30 -10.59
N PHE A 82 19.51 3.08 -9.87
CA PHE A 82 19.12 3.63 -8.56
C PHE A 82 19.52 5.10 -8.34
N ALA A 83 18.86 5.74 -7.37
CA ALA A 83 19.28 6.99 -6.75
C ALA A 83 19.38 6.82 -5.22
N LEU A 84 20.40 7.40 -4.59
CA LEU A 84 20.55 7.49 -3.14
C LEU A 84 20.20 8.90 -2.69
N VAL A 85 19.28 9.02 -1.73
CA VAL A 85 18.68 10.31 -1.36
C VAL A 85 18.52 10.47 0.15
N GLU A 86 18.65 11.70 0.61
CA GLU A 86 18.22 12.11 1.95
C GLU A 86 16.68 12.13 2.06
N PRO A 87 16.11 12.02 3.28
CA PRO A 87 14.67 11.77 3.47
C PRO A 87 13.75 12.89 3.00
N GLY A 88 14.22 14.13 2.98
CA GLY A 88 13.51 15.34 2.59
C GLY A 88 13.54 15.65 1.09
N VAL A 89 14.26 14.88 0.25
CA VAL A 89 14.21 15.04 -1.22
C VAL A 89 12.77 14.87 -1.67
N THR A 90 12.28 15.79 -2.51
CA THR A 90 10.92 15.70 -3.06
C THR A 90 10.86 14.83 -4.31
N GLY A 91 9.67 14.31 -4.62
CA GLY A 91 9.45 13.60 -5.89
C GLY A 91 9.82 14.49 -7.08
N GLY A 92 9.39 15.75 -7.06
CA GLY A 92 9.70 16.75 -8.08
C GLY A 92 11.20 16.97 -8.30
N ASP A 93 11.96 17.20 -7.22
CA ASP A 93 13.41 17.40 -7.31
C ASP A 93 14.11 16.18 -7.93
N LEU A 94 13.68 14.97 -7.55
CA LEU A 94 14.24 13.75 -8.11
C LEU A 94 13.87 13.58 -9.59
N GLN A 95 12.63 13.88 -9.99
CA GLN A 95 12.24 13.82 -11.41
C GLN A 95 13.05 14.82 -12.24
N ASP A 96 13.20 16.06 -11.77
CA ASP A 96 13.94 17.10 -12.48
C ASP A 96 15.43 16.72 -12.65
N ALA A 97 16.03 16.06 -11.64
CA ALA A 97 17.39 15.55 -11.72
C ALA A 97 17.56 14.34 -12.67
N LEU A 98 16.54 13.50 -12.81
CA LEU A 98 16.57 12.30 -13.66
C LEU A 98 16.22 12.58 -15.13
N ALA A 99 15.38 13.58 -15.39
CA ALA A 99 14.91 13.94 -16.73
C ALA A 99 16.03 14.12 -17.78
N PRO A 100 17.10 14.91 -17.54
CA PRO A 100 18.18 15.08 -18.52
C PRO A 100 18.99 13.80 -18.76
N LEU A 101 18.88 12.81 -17.88
CA LEU A 101 19.55 11.52 -18.00
C LEU A 101 18.71 10.47 -18.75
N GLY A 102 17.45 10.78 -19.08
CA GLY A 102 16.52 9.84 -19.70
C GLY A 102 15.93 8.82 -18.74
N PHE A 103 15.91 9.13 -17.44
CA PHE A 103 15.33 8.28 -16.39
C PHE A 103 14.18 8.99 -15.67
N PHE A 104 13.39 8.23 -14.92
CA PHE A 104 12.36 8.74 -14.03
C PHE A 104 12.21 7.85 -12.78
N TYR A 105 11.68 8.43 -11.72
CA TYR A 105 11.17 7.72 -10.55
C TYR A 105 9.67 7.45 -10.76
N ALA A 106 9.23 6.19 -10.61
CA ALA A 106 7.91 5.80 -11.07
C ALA A 106 6.74 6.28 -10.19
N PRO A 107 6.81 6.16 -8.85
CA PRO A 107 5.75 6.64 -7.97
C PRO A 107 5.50 8.14 -8.16
N ASP A 108 4.25 8.48 -8.46
CA ASP A 108 3.83 9.83 -8.85
C ASP A 108 2.59 10.33 -8.07
N PRO A 109 2.65 10.46 -6.73
CA PRO A 109 1.55 11.04 -5.96
C PRO A 109 1.11 12.39 -6.54
N ALA A 110 -0.16 12.76 -6.38
CA ALA A 110 -0.66 14.05 -6.88
C ALA A 110 0.14 15.26 -6.33
N SER A 111 0.74 15.09 -5.14
CA SER A 111 1.62 16.06 -4.49
C SER A 111 3.12 15.90 -4.82
N GLU A 112 3.50 15.14 -5.86
CA GLU A 112 4.88 14.79 -6.25
C GLU A 112 5.86 15.97 -6.16
N ARG A 113 5.44 17.16 -6.62
CA ARG A 113 6.26 18.37 -6.62
C ARG A 113 6.67 18.88 -5.23
N VAL A 114 5.99 18.45 -4.18
CA VAL A 114 6.20 18.94 -2.81
C VAL A 114 6.34 17.82 -1.78
N CYS A 115 5.82 16.61 -2.03
CA CYS A 115 5.94 15.51 -1.09
C CYS A 115 7.37 14.94 -1.10
N SER A 116 7.89 14.69 0.10
CA SER A 116 9.20 14.07 0.30
C SER A 116 9.17 12.55 0.07
N LEU A 117 10.26 11.96 -0.40
CA LEU A 117 10.38 10.51 -0.59
C LEU A 117 10.21 9.72 0.71
N SER A 118 10.70 10.22 1.85
CA SER A 118 10.47 9.56 3.16
C SER A 118 9.00 9.59 3.58
N GLY A 119 8.32 10.73 3.35
CA GLY A 119 6.87 10.84 3.53
C GLY A 119 6.09 9.87 2.64
N ASN A 120 6.50 9.72 1.38
CA ASN A 120 5.89 8.77 0.46
C ASN A 120 6.05 7.33 0.97
N LEU A 121 7.23 6.94 1.45
CA LEU A 121 7.41 5.60 2.04
C LEU A 121 6.59 5.47 3.32
N ALA A 122 6.63 6.45 4.23
CA ALA A 122 5.92 6.40 5.50
C ALA A 122 4.40 6.28 5.34
N GLN A 123 3.81 6.83 4.27
CA GLN A 123 2.39 6.64 3.94
C GLN A 123 2.13 5.47 2.97
N ASN A 124 3.19 4.87 2.43
CA ASN A 124 3.13 4.02 1.23
C ASN A 124 2.34 4.69 0.10
N ALA A 125 2.54 6.00 -0.08
CA ALA A 125 1.87 6.76 -1.11
C ALA A 125 2.17 6.19 -2.50
N SER A 126 1.22 6.32 -3.40
CA SER A 126 1.38 5.92 -4.79
C SER A 126 0.84 7.01 -5.69
N GLY A 127 0.43 6.69 -6.91
CA GLY A 127 -0.14 7.65 -7.85
C GLY A 127 -0.81 6.93 -9.00
N ALA A 128 -1.00 7.66 -10.12
CA ALA A 128 -1.69 7.15 -11.30
C ALA A 128 -0.92 6.03 -12.00
N ARG A 129 0.41 6.02 -11.90
CA ARG A 129 1.29 5.02 -12.53
C ARG A 129 1.39 3.71 -11.72
N CYS A 130 0.75 3.64 -10.55
CA CYS A 130 0.82 2.49 -9.65
C CYS A 130 0.39 1.18 -10.34
N MET A 131 -0.65 1.24 -11.17
CA MET A 131 -1.15 0.09 -11.94
C MET A 131 -0.03 -0.68 -12.66
N LYS A 132 0.83 0.03 -13.40
CA LYS A 132 1.90 -0.59 -14.19
C LYS A 132 3.19 -0.81 -13.39
N TYR A 133 3.56 0.15 -12.54
CA TYR A 133 4.89 0.16 -11.92
C TYR A 133 4.91 -0.28 -10.45
N GLY A 134 3.77 -0.35 -9.77
CA GLY A 134 3.67 -0.58 -8.33
C GLY A 134 3.78 0.71 -7.50
N GLY A 135 3.66 0.56 -6.18
CA GLY A 135 3.65 1.67 -5.23
C GLY A 135 5.04 2.12 -4.78
N THR A 136 5.12 3.08 -3.85
CA THR A 136 6.41 3.55 -3.31
C THR A 136 7.22 2.40 -2.69
N ILE A 137 6.56 1.49 -1.95
CA ILE A 137 7.20 0.31 -1.37
C ILE A 137 8.03 -0.49 -2.40
N ASP A 138 7.51 -0.69 -3.61
CA ASP A 138 8.14 -1.51 -4.65
C ASP A 138 9.37 -0.84 -5.29
N HIS A 139 9.58 0.45 -5.01
CA HIS A 139 10.67 1.25 -5.56
C HIS A 139 11.74 1.59 -4.52
N VAL A 140 11.61 1.15 -3.27
CA VAL A 140 12.64 1.33 -2.25
C VAL A 140 13.50 0.06 -2.16
N LEU A 141 14.78 0.21 -2.46
CA LEU A 141 15.78 -0.87 -2.50
C LEU A 141 16.48 -1.06 -1.15
N GLU A 142 16.84 0.05 -0.50
CA GLU A 142 17.49 0.06 0.81
C GLU A 142 17.00 1.24 1.64
N VAL A 143 17.00 1.10 2.97
CA VAL A 143 16.62 2.13 3.93
C VAL A 143 17.60 2.12 5.10
N ASP A 144 18.18 3.28 5.39
CA ASP A 144 18.78 3.52 6.71
C ASP A 144 17.69 4.09 7.61
N PHE A 145 17.45 3.44 8.74
CA PHE A 145 16.36 3.73 9.64
C PHE A 145 16.85 3.86 11.08
N VAL A 146 16.24 4.76 11.84
CA VAL A 146 16.56 4.96 13.25
C VAL A 146 15.33 4.64 14.09
N MET A 147 15.46 3.59 14.90
CA MET A 147 14.42 3.15 15.84
C MET A 147 14.21 4.18 16.96
N PRO A 148 13.09 4.13 17.70
CA PRO A 148 12.74 5.15 18.70
C PRO A 148 13.76 5.28 19.84
N ASN A 149 14.45 4.19 20.18
CA ASN A 149 15.55 4.17 21.15
C ASN A 149 16.88 4.73 20.60
N GLY A 150 16.90 5.17 19.34
CA GLY A 150 18.06 5.70 18.65
C GLY A 150 19.02 4.64 18.10
N THR A 151 18.62 3.37 18.05
CA THR A 151 19.36 2.33 17.33
C THR A 151 19.24 2.55 15.83
N GLU A 152 20.38 2.60 15.14
CA GLU A 152 20.42 2.67 13.67
C GLU A 152 20.42 1.26 13.08
N ILE A 153 19.61 1.06 12.04
CA ILE A 153 19.55 -0.18 11.27
C ILE A 153 19.63 0.14 9.79
N HIS A 154 20.28 -0.75 9.04
CA HIS A 154 20.25 -0.76 7.58
C HIS A 154 19.38 -1.92 7.13
N LEU A 155 18.49 -1.67 6.18
CA LEU A 155 17.58 -2.67 5.62
C LEU A 155 17.72 -2.69 4.10
N SER A 156 17.80 -3.88 3.51
CA SER A 156 17.93 -4.09 2.08
C SER A 156 16.93 -5.11 1.56
N ARG A 157 16.46 -4.94 0.31
CA ARG A 157 15.72 -5.98 -0.44
C ARG A 157 16.55 -7.24 -0.70
N GLN A 158 17.86 -7.19 -0.41
CA GLN A 158 18.77 -8.32 -0.52
C GLN A 158 18.91 -9.11 0.78
N ASP A 159 18.41 -8.59 1.90
CA ASP A 159 18.50 -9.25 3.20
C ASP A 159 17.70 -10.56 3.21
N GLY A 160 18.18 -11.53 4.00
CA GLY A 160 17.43 -12.73 4.32
C GLY A 160 16.37 -12.46 5.39
N GLY A 161 15.33 -13.30 5.43
CA GLY A 161 14.23 -13.15 6.39
C GLY A 161 13.11 -12.22 5.90
N PRO A 162 12.30 -11.67 6.82
CA PRO A 162 11.22 -10.76 6.46
C PRO A 162 11.63 -9.47 5.77
N ASP A 163 10.71 -8.96 4.96
CA ASP A 163 10.85 -7.68 4.29
C ASP A 163 10.47 -6.52 5.22
N PHE A 164 11.44 -6.07 6.01
CA PHE A 164 11.24 -4.97 6.97
C PHE A 164 11.12 -3.58 6.33
N ILE A 165 11.59 -3.40 5.09
CA ILE A 165 11.28 -2.16 4.34
C ILE A 165 9.76 -2.05 4.18
N GLY A 166 9.10 -3.19 3.92
CA GLY A 166 7.65 -3.24 3.86
C GLY A 166 6.95 -2.89 5.17
N LEU A 167 7.57 -3.16 6.32
CA LEU A 167 7.01 -2.76 7.61
C LEU A 167 7.14 -1.26 7.87
N ILE A 168 8.20 -0.62 7.38
CA ILE A 168 8.37 0.84 7.42
C ILE A 168 7.37 1.52 6.48
N ALA A 169 7.10 0.90 5.33
CA ALA A 169 6.12 1.40 4.37
C ALA A 169 4.71 1.44 5.00
N GLY A 170 4.08 2.62 5.01
CA GLY A 170 2.77 2.79 5.64
C GLY A 170 2.79 2.85 7.17
N SER A 171 3.98 2.87 7.81
CA SER A 171 4.09 2.98 9.27
C SER A 171 3.80 4.38 9.81
N GLU A 172 3.73 5.39 8.97
CA GLU A 172 3.42 6.78 9.33
C GLU A 172 4.34 7.37 10.41
N GLY A 173 5.59 6.91 10.48
CA GLY A 173 6.56 7.34 11.49
C GLY A 173 6.29 6.78 12.89
N THR A 174 5.36 5.83 13.03
CA THR A 174 5.06 5.18 14.32
C THR A 174 6.13 4.17 14.74
N LEU A 175 7.08 3.83 13.87
CA LEU A 175 8.15 2.87 14.18
C LEU A 175 9.53 3.51 14.31
N GLY A 176 9.67 4.82 14.05
CA GLY A 176 10.96 5.52 14.03
C GLY A 176 11.10 6.52 12.89
N VAL A 177 12.35 6.83 12.50
CA VAL A 177 12.69 7.88 11.53
C VAL A 177 13.52 7.31 10.38
N ILE A 178 13.11 7.61 9.14
CA ILE A 178 13.90 7.31 7.94
C ILE A 178 15.06 8.29 7.85
N LYS A 179 16.29 7.78 7.76
CA LYS A 179 17.54 8.55 7.67
C LYS A 179 18.04 8.70 6.23
N GLN A 180 17.85 7.69 5.39
CA GLN A 180 18.30 7.66 3.99
C GLN A 180 17.50 6.62 3.20
N LEU A 181 17.33 6.85 1.90
CA LEU A 181 16.65 5.95 0.99
C LEU A 181 17.50 5.68 -0.25
N LYS A 182 17.57 4.41 -0.67
CA LYS A 182 18.02 4.04 -2.01
C LYS A 182 16.80 3.63 -2.82
N VAL A 183 16.50 4.36 -3.88
CA VAL A 183 15.29 4.16 -4.69
C VAL A 183 15.64 3.70 -6.09
N LYS A 184 14.77 2.86 -6.66
CA LYS A 184 14.85 2.39 -8.05
C LYS A 184 14.46 3.52 -9.00
N ILE A 185 15.26 3.71 -10.04
CA ILE A 185 14.95 4.60 -11.17
C ILE A 185 14.82 3.77 -12.45
N LEU A 186 13.98 4.23 -13.38
CA LEU A 186 13.64 3.51 -14.60
C LEU A 186 13.93 4.37 -15.83
N PRO A 187 14.33 3.78 -16.97
CA PRO A 187 14.43 4.53 -18.22
C PRO A 187 13.06 5.03 -18.66
N VAL A 188 12.98 6.24 -19.21
CA VAL A 188 11.73 6.79 -19.75
C VAL A 188 11.29 5.97 -20.97
N ALA A 189 9.98 5.70 -21.07
CA ALA A 189 9.41 5.02 -22.23
C ALA A 189 9.54 5.92 -23.48
N LYS A 190 9.96 5.34 -24.61
CA LYS A 190 10.20 6.11 -25.85
C LYS A 190 8.93 6.69 -26.47
N HIS A 191 7.81 5.98 -26.34
CA HIS A 191 6.52 6.39 -26.88
C HIS A 191 5.47 6.26 -25.79
N ILE A 192 4.71 7.34 -25.60
CA ILE A 192 3.60 7.43 -24.66
C ILE A 192 2.46 8.13 -25.41
N LYS A 193 1.25 7.58 -25.33
CA LYS A 193 0.05 8.17 -25.92
C LYS A 193 -1.04 8.28 -24.86
N THR A 194 -1.63 9.47 -24.75
CA THR A 194 -2.70 9.76 -23.78
C THR A 194 -4.00 9.98 -24.52
N PHE A 195 -5.10 9.47 -23.97
CA PHE A 195 -6.44 9.58 -24.52
C PHE A 195 -7.36 10.21 -23.47
N LEU A 196 -8.16 11.18 -23.89
CA LEU A 196 -9.30 11.68 -23.12
C LEU A 196 -10.57 11.08 -23.70
N VAL A 197 -11.34 10.37 -22.89
CA VAL A 197 -12.59 9.74 -23.30
C VAL A 197 -13.74 10.28 -22.46
N THR A 198 -14.84 10.65 -23.08
CA THR A 198 -15.99 11.27 -22.39
C THR A 198 -17.20 10.36 -22.35
N PHE A 199 -17.98 10.38 -21.26
CA PHE A 199 -19.11 9.48 -21.04
C PHE A 199 -20.39 10.23 -20.63
N PRO A 200 -21.58 9.68 -20.93
CA PRO A 200 -22.87 10.24 -20.51
C PRO A 200 -23.17 9.96 -19.03
N SER A 201 -22.44 9.04 -18.38
CA SER A 201 -22.50 8.81 -16.94
C SER A 201 -21.15 8.36 -16.36
N LEU A 202 -20.95 8.57 -15.06
CA LEU A 202 -19.80 8.04 -14.33
C LEU A 202 -19.82 6.51 -14.23
N ALA A 203 -21.01 5.91 -14.20
CA ALA A 203 -21.17 4.46 -14.17
C ALA A 203 -20.60 3.81 -15.45
N ASP A 204 -20.88 4.39 -16.63
CA ASP A 204 -20.34 3.91 -17.90
C ASP A 204 -18.81 3.97 -17.93
N SER A 205 -18.23 5.08 -17.45
CA SER A 205 -16.77 5.24 -17.36
C SER A 205 -16.13 4.18 -16.46
N VAL A 206 -16.77 3.85 -15.33
CA VAL A 206 -16.27 2.86 -14.39
C VAL A 206 -16.47 1.43 -14.90
N GLN A 207 -17.56 1.15 -15.61
CA GLN A 207 -17.78 -0.14 -16.27
C GLN A 207 -16.73 -0.39 -17.36
N THR A 208 -16.37 0.65 -18.12
CA THR A 208 -15.27 0.58 -19.10
C THR A 208 -13.98 0.11 -18.45
N VAL A 209 -13.64 0.58 -17.25
CA VAL A 209 -12.42 0.15 -16.54
C VAL A 209 -12.46 -1.33 -16.14
N SER A 210 -13.62 -1.81 -15.68
CA SER A 210 -13.82 -3.24 -15.39
C SER A 210 -13.68 -4.10 -16.64
N ASP A 211 -14.24 -3.66 -17.76
CA ASP A 211 -14.18 -4.38 -19.04
C ASP A 211 -12.75 -4.39 -19.61
N LEU A 212 -12.01 -3.27 -19.53
CA LEU A 212 -10.60 -3.20 -19.90
C LEU A 212 -9.76 -4.22 -19.13
N ALA A 213 -10.00 -4.33 -17.82
CA ALA A 213 -9.34 -5.32 -16.99
C ALA A 213 -9.75 -6.75 -17.37
N ALA A 214 -11.02 -7.01 -17.66
CA ALA A 214 -11.47 -8.35 -18.08
C ALA A 214 -10.81 -8.83 -19.40
N GLU A 215 -10.53 -7.91 -20.32
CA GLU A 215 -9.85 -8.18 -21.60
C GLU A 215 -8.30 -8.24 -21.48
N GLY A 216 -7.75 -8.05 -20.27
CA GLY A 216 -6.30 -8.15 -20.05
C GLY A 216 -5.49 -6.97 -20.57
N ILE A 217 -6.15 -5.84 -20.83
CA ILE A 217 -5.50 -4.59 -21.18
C ILE A 217 -5.08 -3.92 -19.87
N ILE A 218 -3.78 -3.71 -19.70
CA ILE A 218 -3.20 -3.02 -18.54
C ILE A 218 -2.56 -1.73 -19.06
N PRO A 219 -3.31 -0.62 -19.11
CA PRO A 219 -2.75 0.67 -19.47
C PRO A 219 -1.67 1.10 -18.48
N ARG A 220 -0.89 2.10 -18.88
CA ARG A 220 0.06 2.77 -17.98
C ARG A 220 -0.65 3.46 -16.82
N CYS A 221 -1.77 4.11 -17.12
CA CYS A 221 -2.65 4.78 -16.17
C CYS A 221 -4.11 4.70 -16.64
N VAL A 222 -5.05 4.64 -15.70
CA VAL A 222 -6.50 4.74 -15.95
C VAL A 222 -7.14 5.58 -14.85
N GLU A 223 -7.46 6.83 -15.18
CA GLU A 223 -7.99 7.82 -14.24
C GLU A 223 -9.41 8.20 -14.62
N ALA A 224 -10.31 8.33 -13.64
CA ALA A 224 -11.68 8.78 -13.87
C ALA A 224 -11.98 10.08 -13.12
N MET A 225 -12.84 10.91 -13.69
CA MET A 225 -13.33 12.17 -13.11
C MET A 225 -14.82 12.35 -13.40
N ASP A 226 -15.56 12.85 -12.42
CA ASP A 226 -16.96 13.25 -12.60
C ASP A 226 -17.11 14.68 -13.12
N ASP A 227 -18.35 15.09 -13.39
CA ASP A 227 -18.66 16.42 -13.91
C ASP A 227 -18.35 17.55 -12.93
N ILE A 228 -18.53 17.31 -11.64
CA ILE A 228 -18.14 18.26 -10.58
C ILE A 228 -16.63 18.51 -10.63
N THR A 229 -15.83 17.45 -10.64
CA THR A 229 -14.36 17.55 -10.76
C THR A 229 -13.98 18.29 -12.03
N THR A 230 -14.59 17.90 -13.16
CA THR A 230 -14.29 18.46 -14.48
C THR A 230 -14.52 19.96 -14.52
N ARG A 231 -15.68 20.43 -14.04
CA ARG A 231 -16.02 21.86 -14.00
C ARG A 231 -15.05 22.65 -13.13
N ALA A 232 -14.75 22.15 -11.93
CA ALA A 232 -13.82 22.80 -11.01
C ALA A 232 -12.42 22.92 -11.63
N VAL A 233 -11.92 21.85 -12.26
CA VAL A 233 -10.62 21.84 -12.93
C VAL A 233 -10.59 22.81 -14.10
N GLU A 234 -11.62 22.86 -14.94
CA GLU A 234 -11.63 23.77 -16.10
C GLU A 234 -11.73 25.23 -15.71
N GLU A 235 -12.41 25.57 -14.61
CA GLU A 235 -12.45 26.94 -14.09
C GLU A 235 -11.07 27.41 -13.58
N PHE A 236 -10.26 26.49 -13.05
CA PHE A 236 -8.96 26.82 -12.45
C PHE A 236 -7.77 26.64 -13.39
N ALA A 237 -7.67 25.49 -14.03
CA ALA A 237 -6.49 25.03 -14.76
C ALA A 237 -6.64 25.11 -16.29
N HIS A 238 -7.87 25.31 -16.80
CA HIS A 238 -8.18 25.37 -18.24
C HIS A 238 -7.52 24.22 -19.03
N ALA A 239 -7.70 22.97 -18.55
CA ALA A 239 -7.02 21.81 -19.12
C ALA A 239 -7.58 21.43 -20.50
N GLY A 240 -8.73 21.97 -20.89
CA GLY A 240 -9.41 21.72 -22.15
C GLY A 240 -10.37 20.53 -22.08
N TYR A 241 -10.83 20.16 -20.88
CA TYR A 241 -11.80 19.11 -20.70
C TYR A 241 -13.21 19.54 -21.17
N PRO A 242 -13.93 18.67 -21.90
CA PRO A 242 -15.30 18.98 -22.33
C PRO A 242 -16.28 19.09 -21.14
N LEU A 243 -17.03 20.18 -21.09
CA LEU A 243 -18.03 20.45 -20.03
C LEU A 243 -19.44 19.89 -20.33
N ASP A 244 -19.61 19.28 -21.51
CA ASP A 244 -20.84 18.63 -21.98
C ASP A 244 -20.94 17.15 -21.56
N ALA A 245 -19.89 16.60 -20.95
CA ALA A 245 -19.84 15.21 -20.47
C ALA A 245 -20.19 15.09 -18.97
N LYS A 246 -20.66 13.91 -18.55
CA LYS A 246 -20.92 13.59 -17.13
C LYS A 246 -19.77 12.89 -16.43
N ALA A 247 -18.88 12.28 -17.20
CA ALA A 247 -17.63 11.73 -16.70
C ALA A 247 -16.57 11.70 -17.79
N LEU A 248 -15.32 11.60 -17.36
CA LEU A 248 -14.14 11.52 -18.21
C LEU A 248 -13.25 10.37 -17.76
N LEU A 249 -12.63 9.67 -18.71
CA LEU A 249 -11.45 8.84 -18.49
C LEU A 249 -10.22 9.50 -19.11
N ILE A 250 -9.10 9.47 -18.39
CA ILE A 250 -7.77 9.71 -18.94
C ILE A 250 -7.04 8.37 -18.94
N LEU A 251 -6.71 7.90 -20.13
CA LEU A 251 -6.02 6.64 -20.39
C LEU A 251 -4.62 6.95 -20.93
N GLU A 252 -3.61 6.19 -20.51
CA GLU A 252 -2.26 6.31 -21.06
C GLU A 252 -1.72 4.94 -21.44
N LEU A 253 -1.12 4.85 -22.63
CA LEU A 253 -0.39 3.68 -23.12
C LEU A 253 1.07 4.04 -23.34
N ASP A 254 1.95 3.05 -23.17
CA ASP A 254 3.38 3.17 -23.46
C ASP A 254 3.96 1.83 -23.94
N GLY A 255 4.87 1.90 -24.91
CA GLY A 255 5.43 0.72 -25.56
C GLY A 255 6.07 1.05 -26.89
N THR A 256 6.15 0.05 -27.77
CA THR A 256 6.49 0.29 -29.17
C THR A 256 5.29 0.91 -29.91
N PRO A 257 5.51 1.66 -31.02
CA PRO A 257 4.41 2.23 -31.79
C PRO A 257 3.36 1.19 -32.23
N ALA A 258 3.80 0.00 -32.66
CA ALA A 258 2.89 -1.06 -33.07
C ALA A 258 2.00 -1.59 -31.94
N GLU A 259 2.57 -1.76 -30.73
CA GLU A 259 1.79 -2.17 -29.55
C GLU A 259 0.77 -1.10 -29.14
N ILE A 260 1.16 0.18 -29.21
CA ILE A 260 0.26 1.30 -28.89
C ILE A 260 -0.89 1.35 -29.90
N ASP A 261 -0.61 1.23 -31.20
CA ASP A 261 -1.64 1.29 -32.26
C ASP A 261 -2.63 0.11 -32.16
N GLU A 262 -2.16 -1.08 -31.81
CA GLU A 262 -3.02 -2.24 -31.57
C GLU A 262 -3.92 -2.03 -30.34
N GLN A 263 -3.33 -1.62 -29.22
CA GLN A 263 -4.05 -1.39 -27.97
C GLN A 263 -5.03 -0.21 -28.07
N GLU A 264 -4.70 0.84 -28.82
CA GLU A 264 -5.61 1.98 -29.05
C GLU A 264 -6.92 1.55 -29.69
N LYS A 265 -6.87 0.67 -30.69
CA LYS A 265 -8.09 0.13 -31.33
C LYS A 265 -8.94 -0.64 -30.33
N GLN A 266 -8.31 -1.48 -29.51
CA GLN A 266 -9.00 -2.22 -28.46
C GLN A 266 -9.61 -1.28 -27.41
N LEU A 267 -8.88 -0.23 -27.00
CA LEU A 267 -9.39 0.78 -26.08
C LEU A 267 -10.62 1.49 -26.65
N GLU A 268 -10.56 1.92 -27.90
CA GLU A 268 -11.66 2.62 -28.58
C GLU A 268 -12.91 1.72 -28.69
N GLU A 269 -12.74 0.46 -29.09
CA GLU A 269 -13.84 -0.52 -29.17
C GLU A 269 -14.52 -0.74 -27.82
N ILE A 270 -13.75 -0.91 -26.73
CA ILE A 270 -14.28 -1.13 -25.39
C ILE A 270 -14.96 0.14 -24.84
N CYS A 271 -14.39 1.32 -25.11
CA CYS A 271 -15.00 2.60 -24.75
C CYS A 271 -16.34 2.80 -25.46
N LEU A 272 -16.40 2.48 -26.77
CA LEU A 272 -17.62 2.61 -27.56
C LEU A 272 -18.71 1.64 -27.08
N LYS A 273 -18.34 0.39 -26.76
CA LYS A 273 -19.24 -0.60 -26.15
C LYS A 273 -19.84 -0.10 -24.83
N ASN A 274 -19.11 0.73 -24.11
CA ASN A 274 -19.54 1.39 -22.87
C ASN A 274 -20.02 2.83 -23.09
N HIS A 275 -20.58 3.12 -24.26
CA HIS A 275 -21.30 4.37 -24.56
C HIS A 275 -20.43 5.65 -24.53
N SER A 276 -19.13 5.56 -24.81
CA SER A 276 -18.29 6.76 -24.90
C SER A 276 -18.81 7.73 -25.96
N LEU A 277 -18.87 9.03 -25.64
CA LEU A 277 -19.33 10.09 -26.53
C LEU A 277 -18.23 10.60 -27.48
N LYS A 278 -16.99 10.70 -26.99
CA LYS A 278 -15.81 11.18 -27.72
C LYS A 278 -14.59 10.39 -27.25
N PHE A 279 -13.73 10.00 -28.18
CA PHE A 279 -12.43 9.39 -27.94
C PHE A 279 -11.35 10.30 -28.54
N LEU A 280 -10.58 10.97 -27.68
CA LEU A 280 -9.71 12.09 -28.08
C LEU A 280 -8.25 11.79 -27.76
N PRO A 281 -7.45 11.30 -28.72
CA PRO A 281 -6.01 11.14 -28.54
C PRO A 281 -5.32 12.52 -28.47
N ALA A 282 -4.42 12.70 -27.50
CA ALA A 282 -3.51 13.84 -27.45
C ALA A 282 -2.53 13.78 -28.62
N LYS A 283 -2.40 14.88 -29.38
CA LYS A 283 -1.60 14.96 -30.60
C LYS A 283 -0.17 15.40 -30.35
N THR A 284 0.08 16.06 -29.23
CA THR A 284 1.41 16.57 -28.84
C THR A 284 1.70 16.32 -27.37
N GLU A 285 2.98 16.33 -27.00
CA GLU A 285 3.39 16.23 -25.59
C GLU A 285 2.84 17.40 -24.76
N ALA A 286 2.69 18.61 -25.34
CA ALA A 286 2.10 19.75 -24.65
C ALA A 286 0.60 19.53 -24.34
N GLU A 287 -0.16 18.94 -25.28
CA GLU A 287 -1.56 18.57 -25.03
C GLU A 287 -1.65 17.50 -23.93
N ARG A 288 -0.82 16.46 -24.02
CA ARG A 288 -0.73 15.40 -23.00
C ARG A 288 -0.41 15.98 -21.61
N GLN A 289 0.60 16.83 -21.51
CA GLN A 289 0.99 17.45 -20.23
C GLN A 289 -0.12 18.32 -19.65
N ARG A 290 -0.86 19.06 -20.50
CA ARG A 290 -2.01 19.87 -20.08
C ARG A 290 -3.14 19.00 -19.53
N LEU A 291 -3.50 17.90 -20.20
CA LEU A 291 -4.48 16.94 -19.68
C LEU A 291 -4.05 16.38 -18.33
N TRP A 292 -2.78 16.02 -18.16
CA TRP A 292 -2.29 15.52 -16.87
C TRP A 292 -2.19 16.59 -15.78
N PHE A 293 -1.90 17.83 -16.16
CA PHE A 293 -1.89 18.96 -15.23
C PHE A 293 -3.29 19.18 -14.64
N GLY A 294 -4.34 19.19 -15.46
CA GLY A 294 -5.73 19.28 -15.00
C GLY A 294 -6.08 18.21 -13.97
N ARG A 295 -5.75 16.95 -14.26
CA ARG A 295 -6.03 15.81 -13.36
C ARG A 295 -5.33 15.94 -12.02
N ARG A 296 -4.07 16.41 -11.99
CA ARG A 296 -3.34 16.67 -10.74
C ARG A 296 -3.86 17.89 -9.99
N ALA A 297 -4.41 18.87 -10.70
CA ALA A 297 -4.95 20.10 -10.14
C ALA A 297 -6.31 19.92 -9.45
N ALA A 298 -6.97 18.76 -9.57
CA ALA A 298 -8.32 18.51 -9.05
C ALA A 298 -8.50 18.91 -7.57
N TYR A 299 -7.59 18.50 -6.68
CA TYR A 299 -7.67 18.89 -5.26
C TYR A 299 -7.57 20.42 -5.08
N ALA A 300 -6.60 21.05 -5.75
CA ALA A 300 -6.42 22.49 -5.69
C ALA A 300 -7.63 23.25 -6.25
N ALA A 301 -8.27 22.72 -7.29
CA ALA A 301 -9.50 23.27 -7.85
C ALA A 301 -10.65 23.21 -6.83
N MET A 302 -10.88 22.05 -6.19
CA MET A 302 -11.91 21.91 -5.15
C MET A 302 -11.63 22.81 -3.93
N ALA A 303 -10.37 22.98 -3.55
CA ALA A 303 -9.97 23.84 -2.43
C ALA A 303 -10.25 25.35 -2.67
N ARG A 304 -10.63 25.75 -3.88
CA ARG A 304 -11.07 27.13 -4.18
C ARG A 304 -12.55 27.36 -3.89
N LEU A 305 -13.34 26.28 -3.79
CA LEU A 305 -14.80 26.36 -3.65
C LEU A 305 -15.26 26.48 -2.19
N ALA A 306 -14.45 26.02 -1.23
CA ALA A 306 -14.73 26.09 0.20
C ALA A 306 -13.42 26.14 1.01
N PRO A 307 -13.45 26.60 2.26
CA PRO A 307 -12.24 26.70 3.09
C PRO A 307 -11.64 25.33 3.46
N ASN A 308 -12.43 24.25 3.44
CA ASN A 308 -11.97 22.91 3.79
C ASN A 308 -12.36 21.88 2.72
N VAL A 309 -11.44 20.94 2.46
CA VAL A 309 -11.66 19.75 1.62
C VAL A 309 -11.28 18.52 2.42
N MET A 310 -12.24 17.66 2.70
CA MET A 310 -12.01 16.33 3.30
C MET A 310 -11.93 15.29 2.19
N VAL A 311 -10.87 14.48 2.18
CA VAL A 311 -10.57 13.55 1.07
C VAL A 311 -10.68 12.11 1.54
N GLY A 312 -11.60 11.35 0.93
CA GLY A 312 -11.62 9.90 1.06
C GLY A 312 -10.57 9.22 0.21
N ASP A 313 -10.30 7.96 0.52
CA ASP A 313 -9.24 7.18 -0.10
C ASP A 313 -9.54 5.68 -0.01
N GLY A 314 -10.76 5.28 -0.34
CA GLY A 314 -11.14 3.87 -0.30
C GLY A 314 -10.68 3.14 -1.55
N THR A 315 -10.25 1.88 -1.46
CA THR A 315 -9.94 1.04 -2.64
C THR A 315 -10.84 -0.18 -2.64
N VAL A 316 -11.33 -0.61 -3.80
CA VAL A 316 -12.10 -1.87 -3.96
C VAL A 316 -11.51 -2.70 -5.10
N PRO A 317 -11.80 -4.02 -5.19
CA PRO A 317 -11.47 -4.79 -6.39
C PRO A 317 -12.14 -4.15 -7.61
N ARG A 318 -11.47 -4.11 -8.76
CA ARG A 318 -11.97 -3.45 -9.98
C ARG A 318 -13.39 -3.88 -10.34
N SER A 319 -13.67 -5.18 -10.22
CA SER A 319 -15.01 -5.75 -10.47
C SER A 319 -16.13 -5.19 -9.57
N GLU A 320 -15.79 -4.64 -8.39
CA GLU A 320 -16.74 -4.06 -7.44
C GLU A 320 -16.87 -2.53 -7.58
N LEU A 321 -16.09 -1.89 -8.48
CA LEU A 321 -16.13 -0.45 -8.68
C LEU A 321 -17.56 0.08 -8.97
N PRO A 322 -18.37 -0.53 -9.87
CA PRO A 322 -19.73 -0.05 -10.14
C PRO A 322 -20.62 -0.10 -8.89
N ARG A 323 -20.55 -1.19 -8.12
CA ARG A 323 -21.34 -1.38 -6.90
C ARG A 323 -20.92 -0.40 -5.80
N ALA A 324 -19.62 -0.20 -5.61
CA ALA A 324 -19.09 0.76 -4.65
C ALA A 324 -19.48 2.20 -5.03
N LEU A 325 -19.38 2.56 -6.32
CA LEU A 325 -19.82 3.86 -6.81
C LEU A 325 -21.30 4.13 -6.52
N ALA A 326 -22.17 3.16 -6.78
CA ALA A 326 -23.61 3.28 -6.49
C ALA A 326 -23.88 3.54 -4.99
N LYS A 327 -23.18 2.84 -4.10
CA LYS A 327 -23.27 3.07 -2.65
C LYS A 327 -22.78 4.47 -2.26
N VAL A 328 -21.64 4.91 -2.80
CA VAL A 328 -21.06 6.22 -2.52
C VAL A 328 -22.00 7.34 -2.94
N ARG A 329 -22.55 7.28 -4.17
CA ARG A 329 -23.53 8.27 -4.65
C ARG A 329 -24.76 8.32 -3.75
N ARG A 330 -25.33 7.17 -3.39
CA ARG A 330 -26.47 7.11 -2.46
C ARG A 330 -26.18 7.81 -1.13
N ILE A 331 -25.01 7.56 -0.52
CA ILE A 331 -24.61 8.22 0.74
C ILE A 331 -24.50 9.74 0.57
N LEU A 332 -23.87 10.19 -0.53
CA LEU A 332 -23.74 11.62 -0.82
C LEU A 332 -25.12 12.28 -1.01
N ASP A 333 -26.03 11.64 -1.72
CA ASP A 333 -27.37 12.15 -2.02
C ASP A 333 -28.25 12.20 -0.75
N GLU A 334 -28.30 11.10 0.02
CA GLU A 334 -29.06 11.00 1.27
C GLU A 334 -28.60 12.00 2.34
N GLN A 335 -27.31 12.34 2.36
CA GLN A 335 -26.73 13.31 3.30
C GLN A 335 -26.60 14.73 2.71
N HIS A 336 -27.08 14.95 1.48
CA HIS A 336 -27.00 16.22 0.75
C HIS A 336 -25.57 16.80 0.73
N ILE A 337 -24.59 15.96 0.38
CA ILE A 337 -23.18 16.32 0.34
C ILE A 337 -22.75 16.62 -1.08
N TYR A 338 -22.23 17.83 -1.26
CA TYR A 338 -21.55 18.22 -2.49
C TYR A 338 -20.11 17.71 -2.46
N ALA A 339 -19.80 16.72 -3.30
CA ALA A 339 -18.48 16.13 -3.41
C ALA A 339 -18.13 15.86 -4.86
N SER A 340 -16.87 16.08 -5.21
CA SER A 340 -16.32 15.60 -6.46
C SER A 340 -15.85 14.16 -6.31
N LEU A 341 -15.92 13.39 -7.39
CA LEU A 341 -15.42 12.01 -7.44
C LEU A 341 -14.28 11.89 -8.44
N LEU A 342 -13.11 11.55 -7.89
CA LEU A 342 -11.85 11.39 -8.59
C LEU A 342 -11.31 9.98 -8.32
N PHE A 343 -10.68 9.35 -9.31
CA PHE A 343 -10.31 7.94 -9.19
C PHE A 343 -8.94 7.64 -9.79
N HIS A 344 -8.17 6.81 -9.09
CA HIS A 344 -7.24 5.90 -9.75
C HIS A 344 -8.04 4.65 -10.14
N ALA A 345 -8.88 4.80 -11.16
CA ALA A 345 -9.89 3.81 -11.50
C ALA A 345 -9.24 2.46 -11.87
N GLY A 346 -8.06 2.50 -12.49
CA GLY A 346 -7.28 1.30 -12.78
C GLY A 346 -6.91 0.46 -11.56
N ASP A 347 -6.71 1.08 -10.41
CA ASP A 347 -6.38 0.39 -9.15
C ASP A 347 -7.60 0.17 -8.25
N GLY A 348 -8.79 0.62 -8.69
CA GLY A 348 -10.01 0.59 -7.90
C GLY A 348 -10.07 1.62 -6.77
N ASN A 349 -9.27 2.70 -6.83
CA ASN A 349 -9.15 3.70 -5.76
C ASN A 349 -10.10 4.89 -5.96
N PHE A 350 -10.90 5.19 -4.93
CA PHE A 350 -11.86 6.30 -4.86
C PHE A 350 -11.30 7.45 -4.03
N HIS A 351 -11.40 8.66 -4.57
CA HIS A 351 -11.09 9.90 -3.87
C HIS A 351 -12.30 10.84 -3.89
N PRO A 352 -13.34 10.59 -3.07
CA PRO A 352 -14.38 11.58 -2.85
C PRO A 352 -13.75 12.81 -2.18
N GLN A 353 -13.89 13.98 -2.79
CA GLN A 353 -13.41 15.24 -2.22
C GLN A 353 -14.63 16.04 -1.77
N ILE A 354 -14.86 16.05 -0.46
CA ILE A 354 -16.01 16.70 0.16
C ILE A 354 -15.61 18.09 0.61
N ILE A 355 -16.24 19.11 0.05
CA ILE A 355 -16.00 20.51 0.42
C ILE A 355 -16.97 20.96 1.50
N PHE A 356 -16.48 21.73 2.48
CA PHE A 356 -17.30 22.23 3.58
C PHE A 356 -16.61 23.39 4.31
N ASP A 357 -17.30 23.94 5.32
CA ASP A 357 -16.76 24.93 6.24
C ASP A 357 -16.64 24.34 7.65
N GLU A 358 -15.40 24.15 8.12
CA GLU A 358 -15.15 23.59 9.46
C GLU A 358 -15.66 24.47 10.61
N ARG A 359 -15.91 25.76 10.34
CA ARG A 359 -16.51 26.70 11.31
C ARG A 359 -17.99 26.37 11.55
N ASN A 360 -18.63 25.67 10.61
CA ASN A 360 -19.97 25.13 10.77
C ASN A 360 -19.89 23.70 11.36
N ARG A 361 -20.11 23.61 12.68
CA ARG A 361 -19.99 22.33 13.40
C ARG A 361 -20.98 21.26 12.89
N PRO A 362 -22.28 21.55 12.67
CA PRO A 362 -23.19 20.62 11.98
C PRO A 362 -22.67 20.06 10.65
N ASP A 363 -22.07 20.91 9.79
CA ASP A 363 -21.50 20.45 8.51
C ASP A 363 -20.32 19.51 8.75
N THR A 364 -19.41 19.87 9.65
CA THR A 364 -18.25 19.04 10.00
C THR A 364 -18.66 17.65 10.47
N VAL A 365 -19.69 17.56 11.33
CA VAL A 365 -20.22 16.28 11.81
C VAL A 365 -20.82 15.46 10.68
N ARG A 366 -21.63 16.09 9.83
CA ARG A 366 -22.27 15.44 8.67
C ARG A 366 -21.24 14.89 7.69
N VAL A 367 -20.27 15.72 7.28
CA VAL A 367 -19.20 15.37 6.34
C VAL A 367 -18.30 14.26 6.90
N THR A 368 -17.89 14.37 8.17
CA THR A 368 -17.07 13.34 8.82
C THR A 368 -17.81 12.00 8.89
N ARG A 369 -19.12 12.02 9.17
CA ARG A 369 -19.95 10.81 9.21
C ARG A 369 -20.06 10.17 7.82
N ALA A 370 -20.41 10.96 6.81
CA ALA A 370 -20.55 10.47 5.44
C ALA A 370 -19.24 9.90 4.89
N LEU A 371 -18.09 10.53 5.18
CA LEU A 371 -16.81 9.97 4.78
C LEU A 371 -16.62 8.57 5.40
N LYS A 372 -16.91 8.40 6.69
CA LYS A 372 -16.78 7.10 7.36
C LYS A 372 -17.72 6.05 6.77
N GLU A 373 -18.95 6.42 6.42
CA GLU A 373 -19.90 5.55 5.73
C GLU A 373 -19.42 5.16 4.33
N ILE A 374 -18.81 6.09 3.59
CA ILE A 374 -18.19 5.81 2.29
C ILE A 374 -17.04 4.80 2.45
N LEU A 375 -16.14 5.00 3.42
CA LEU A 375 -15.04 4.07 3.67
C LEU A 375 -15.54 2.68 4.11
N GLN A 376 -16.60 2.62 4.93
CA GLN A 376 -17.27 1.36 5.27
C GLN A 376 -17.85 0.70 4.00
N ALA A 377 -18.49 1.47 3.11
CA ALA A 377 -19.06 0.95 1.87
C ALA A 377 -17.98 0.31 0.97
N CYS A 378 -16.77 0.91 0.91
CA CYS A 378 -15.62 0.30 0.23
C CYS A 378 -15.24 -1.04 0.88
N VAL A 379 -15.12 -1.09 2.21
CA VAL A 379 -14.81 -2.34 2.95
C VAL A 379 -15.86 -3.43 2.73
N ASP A 380 -17.14 -3.07 2.67
CA ASP A 380 -18.26 -4.00 2.40
C ASP A 380 -18.23 -4.53 0.96
N CYS A 381 -17.55 -3.84 0.07
CA CYS A 381 -17.26 -4.26 -1.32
C CYS A 381 -15.92 -5.00 -1.43
N GLY A 382 -15.42 -5.58 -0.33
CA GLY A 382 -14.14 -6.31 -0.32
C GLY A 382 -12.91 -5.39 -0.39
N GLY A 383 -13.11 -4.11 -0.11
CA GLY A 383 -12.11 -3.05 -0.18
C GLY A 383 -11.36 -2.76 1.11
N THR A 384 -10.66 -1.63 1.10
CA THR A 384 -9.93 -1.05 2.24
C THR A 384 -10.33 0.39 2.49
N VAL A 385 -10.18 0.84 3.74
CA VAL A 385 -10.43 2.23 4.16
C VAL A 385 -9.32 3.21 3.72
N SER A 386 -8.15 2.72 3.30
CA SER A 386 -7.10 3.57 2.73
C SER A 386 -6.28 2.84 1.68
N GLY A 387 -6.22 3.39 0.48
CA GLY A 387 -5.36 2.93 -0.60
C GLY A 387 -3.94 3.47 -0.53
N GLU A 388 -3.77 4.77 -0.28
CA GLU A 388 -2.48 5.46 -0.41
C GLU A 388 -2.23 6.65 0.54
N HIS A 389 -3.26 7.21 1.19
CA HIS A 389 -3.12 8.39 2.07
C HIS A 389 -2.75 8.04 3.52
N GLY A 390 -2.76 6.75 3.86
CA GLY A 390 -2.60 6.25 5.23
C GLY A 390 -3.85 6.45 6.10
N ILE A 391 -3.70 6.08 7.36
CA ILE A 391 -4.77 6.04 8.36
C ILE A 391 -4.73 7.25 9.29
N GLY A 392 -3.52 7.59 9.77
CA GLY A 392 -3.27 8.68 10.70
C GLY A 392 -4.20 8.66 11.90
N VAL A 393 -4.75 9.82 12.25
CA VAL A 393 -5.82 9.95 13.25
C VAL A 393 -7.20 10.01 12.61
N GLU A 394 -7.29 10.53 11.39
CA GLU A 394 -8.56 10.80 10.70
C GLU A 394 -9.35 9.51 10.44
N LYS A 395 -8.67 8.46 9.98
CA LYS A 395 -9.29 7.15 9.66
C LYS A 395 -9.05 6.10 10.75
N ARG A 396 -8.34 6.44 11.81
CA ARG A 396 -7.97 5.51 12.90
C ARG A 396 -9.16 4.75 13.48
N SER A 397 -10.31 5.41 13.65
CA SER A 397 -11.50 4.76 14.19
C SER A 397 -12.14 3.75 13.22
N VAL A 398 -11.96 3.94 11.91
CA VAL A 398 -12.58 3.08 10.88
C VAL A 398 -11.72 1.86 10.53
N MET A 399 -10.50 1.75 11.04
CA MET A 399 -9.71 0.52 10.96
C MET A 399 -10.46 -0.69 11.54
N ALA A 400 -11.28 -0.45 12.57
CA ALA A 400 -12.14 -1.46 13.19
C ALA A 400 -13.25 -1.96 12.25
N TYR A 401 -13.60 -1.21 11.20
CA TYR A 401 -14.54 -1.66 10.17
C TYR A 401 -13.92 -2.71 9.25
N GLN A 402 -12.61 -2.59 9.00
CA GLN A 402 -11.88 -3.46 8.08
C GLN A 402 -11.34 -4.70 8.78
N TYR A 403 -10.73 -4.53 9.96
CA TYR A 403 -9.97 -5.57 10.64
C TYR A 403 -10.67 -6.12 11.87
N ASP A 404 -10.50 -7.44 12.07
CA ASP A 404 -10.92 -8.11 13.29
C ASP A 404 -9.94 -7.88 14.44
N LYS A 405 -10.37 -8.23 15.65
CA LYS A 405 -9.60 -8.01 16.87
C LYS A 405 -8.20 -8.67 16.81
N PRO A 406 -8.04 -9.94 16.41
CA PRO A 406 -6.71 -10.54 16.30
C PRO A 406 -5.75 -9.78 15.39
N THR A 407 -6.23 -9.26 14.26
CA THR A 407 -5.39 -8.51 13.32
C THR A 407 -4.99 -7.15 13.90
N LEU A 408 -5.92 -6.45 14.57
CA LEU A 408 -5.61 -5.20 15.28
C LEU A 408 -4.65 -5.43 16.45
N ASP A 409 -4.79 -6.53 17.18
CA ASP A 409 -3.87 -6.93 18.25
C ASP A 409 -2.47 -7.20 17.71
N LEU A 410 -2.34 -7.82 16.53
CA LEU A 410 -1.05 -8.01 15.87
C LEU A 410 -0.39 -6.67 15.53
N PHE A 411 -1.13 -5.67 15.04
CA PHE A 411 -0.57 -4.33 14.84
C PHE A 411 -0.07 -3.72 16.14
N THR A 412 -0.86 -3.83 17.23
CA THR A 412 -0.47 -3.36 18.56
C THR A 412 0.80 -4.06 19.06
N GLN A 413 0.91 -5.37 18.84
CA GLN A 413 2.09 -6.15 19.23
C GLN A 413 3.33 -5.73 18.44
N ILE A 414 3.22 -5.50 17.12
CA ILE A 414 4.35 -5.00 16.31
C ILE A 414 4.81 -3.63 16.82
N LYS A 415 3.87 -2.72 17.10
CA LYS A 415 4.18 -1.40 17.67
C LYS A 415 4.93 -1.53 18.98
N LYS A 416 4.46 -2.37 19.91
CA LYS A 416 5.11 -2.61 21.21
C LYS A 416 6.50 -3.23 21.08
N ALA A 417 6.70 -4.10 20.09
CA ALA A 417 8.00 -4.74 19.85
C ALA A 417 9.07 -3.73 19.44
N LEU A 418 8.72 -2.77 18.58
CA LEU A 418 9.66 -1.81 18.00
C LEU A 418 9.71 -0.46 18.75
N ASP A 419 8.65 -0.14 19.49
CA ASP A 419 8.51 1.07 20.29
C ASP A 419 7.78 0.78 21.63
N PRO A 420 8.44 0.10 22.58
CA PRO A 420 7.81 -0.32 23.83
C PRO A 420 7.34 0.85 24.69
N GLU A 421 7.99 2.01 24.59
CA GLU A 421 7.65 3.24 25.30
C GLU A 421 6.58 4.08 24.59
N ASN A 422 6.16 3.66 23.39
CA ASN A 422 5.16 4.34 22.56
C ASN A 422 5.50 5.84 22.32
N LEU A 423 6.76 6.15 22.04
CA LEU A 423 7.24 7.52 21.81
C LEU A 423 7.12 7.97 20.35
N ALA A 424 7.26 7.06 19.40
CA ALA A 424 7.22 7.36 17.97
C ALA A 424 5.78 7.52 17.48
N ASN A 425 5.43 8.75 17.13
CA ASN A 425 4.14 9.19 16.61
C ASN A 425 2.92 8.52 17.30
N PRO A 426 2.75 8.66 18.63
CA PRO A 426 1.68 7.99 19.36
C PRO A 426 0.30 8.46 18.92
N LEU A 427 -0.70 7.60 19.14
CA LEU A 427 -2.12 7.84 18.86
C LEU A 427 -2.47 7.87 17.35
N LYS A 428 -1.66 7.28 16.46
CA LYS A 428 -1.95 7.16 15.03
C LYS A 428 -2.07 5.70 14.62
N LEU A 429 -2.65 5.45 13.45
CA LEU A 429 -2.73 4.15 12.75
C LEU A 429 -3.62 3.10 13.45
N ILE A 430 -3.37 2.80 14.73
CA ILE A 430 -4.09 1.79 15.50
C ILE A 430 -5.21 2.45 16.33
N PRO A 431 -6.46 1.94 16.32
CA PRO A 431 -7.51 2.45 17.20
C PRO A 431 -7.15 2.31 18.68
N VAL A 432 -7.55 3.30 19.49
CA VAL A 432 -7.27 3.32 20.96
C VAL A 432 -8.13 2.32 21.73
N ASN A 433 -9.37 2.11 21.28
CA ASN A 433 -10.27 1.09 21.79
C ASN A 433 -11.05 0.50 20.61
N TYR A 434 -10.93 -0.81 20.41
CA TYR A 434 -11.56 -1.54 19.31
C TYR A 434 -12.20 -2.87 19.74
N ASP A 435 -12.19 -3.24 21.02
CA ASP A 435 -12.66 -4.56 21.45
C ASP A 435 -14.11 -4.84 21.05
N GLU A 436 -14.99 -3.86 21.21
CA GLU A 436 -16.41 -3.96 20.84
C GLU A 436 -16.72 -3.53 19.40
N LYS A 437 -15.78 -2.85 18.74
CA LYS A 437 -15.98 -2.22 17.42
C LYS A 437 -15.29 -2.94 16.28
N ALA A 438 -14.34 -3.84 16.59
CA ALA A 438 -13.60 -4.59 15.60
C ALA A 438 -14.56 -5.46 14.77
N ARG A 439 -14.20 -5.65 13.51
CA ARG A 439 -14.99 -6.45 12.58
C ARG A 439 -15.15 -7.86 13.14
N ALA A 440 -16.34 -8.40 13.05
CA ALA A 440 -16.59 -9.79 13.44
C ALA A 440 -15.69 -10.72 12.60
N GLN A 441 -14.98 -11.62 13.27
CA GLN A 441 -14.13 -12.58 12.61
C GLN A 441 -14.98 -13.58 11.81
N ALA A 442 -14.66 -13.77 10.54
CA ALA A 442 -15.29 -14.80 9.73
C ALA A 442 -14.98 -16.20 10.27
N ALA A 443 -15.99 -17.09 10.24
CA ALA A 443 -15.88 -18.45 10.76
C ALA A 443 -14.68 -19.21 10.14
N LEU A 444 -13.86 -19.80 11.00
CA LEU A 444 -12.71 -20.60 10.58
C LEU A 444 -13.18 -21.93 9.99
N SER A 445 -12.49 -22.41 8.96
CA SER A 445 -12.75 -23.75 8.42
C SER A 445 -12.38 -24.83 9.46
N PRO A 446 -12.96 -26.04 9.38
CA PRO A 446 -12.62 -27.13 10.31
C PRO A 446 -11.11 -27.44 10.35
N ALA A 447 -10.43 -27.38 9.20
CA ALA A 447 -8.99 -27.60 9.11
C ALA A 447 -8.18 -26.53 9.86
N ILE A 448 -8.59 -25.26 9.76
CA ILE A 448 -7.93 -24.17 10.49
C ILE A 448 -8.20 -24.26 11.99
N LYS A 449 -9.43 -24.60 12.40
CA LYS A 449 -9.75 -24.83 13.83
C LYS A 449 -8.91 -25.93 14.43
N GLN A 450 -8.84 -27.08 13.77
CA GLN A 450 -8.02 -28.21 14.21
C GLN A 450 -6.53 -27.83 14.32
N LEU A 451 -6.05 -26.99 13.39
CA LEU A 451 -4.68 -26.50 13.43
C LEU A 451 -4.44 -25.53 14.60
N ALA A 452 -5.38 -24.61 14.87
CA ALA A 452 -5.34 -23.71 16.02
C ALA A 452 -5.34 -24.49 17.34
N ASP A 453 -6.21 -25.49 17.49
CA ASP A 453 -6.26 -26.37 18.67
C ASP A 453 -4.92 -27.09 18.89
N LYS A 454 -4.30 -27.58 17.80
CA LYS A 454 -2.99 -28.23 17.85
C LYS A 454 -1.87 -27.27 18.28
N ILE A 455 -1.92 -26.00 17.85
CA ILE A 455 -0.97 -24.96 18.29
C ILE A 455 -1.14 -24.72 19.79
N LEU A 456 -2.38 -24.54 20.26
CA LEU A 456 -2.67 -24.30 21.68
C LEU A 456 -2.24 -25.48 22.56
N MET A 457 -2.50 -26.72 22.15
CA MET A 457 -2.04 -27.91 22.87
C MET A 457 -0.51 -27.91 23.00
N ARG A 458 0.22 -27.59 21.93
CA ARG A 458 1.69 -27.55 21.95
C ARG A 458 2.25 -26.40 22.77
N LYS A 459 1.63 -25.23 22.68
CA LYS A 459 1.94 -24.06 23.52
C LYS A 459 1.84 -24.42 25.00
N ASN A 460 0.73 -25.03 25.41
CA ASN A 460 0.52 -25.45 26.80
C ASN A 460 1.52 -26.52 27.26
N ALA A 461 1.92 -27.40 26.35
CA ALA A 461 2.93 -28.42 26.61
C ALA A 461 4.38 -27.91 26.52
N HIS A 462 4.61 -26.63 26.19
CA HIS A 462 5.93 -26.05 25.92
C HIS A 462 6.72 -26.90 24.91
N ALA A 463 6.05 -27.34 23.85
CA ALA A 463 6.61 -28.25 22.84
C ALA A 463 6.83 -27.50 21.52
N PRO A 464 8.06 -27.01 21.23
CA PRO A 464 8.37 -26.33 19.99
C PRO A 464 8.05 -27.19 18.77
N CYS A 465 7.66 -26.53 17.68
CA CYS A 465 7.37 -27.21 16.44
C CYS A 465 7.78 -26.42 15.21
N LEU A 466 8.24 -27.16 14.21
CA LEU A 466 8.62 -26.58 12.93
C LEU A 466 7.45 -26.64 11.95
N ILE A 467 7.34 -25.60 11.13
CA ILE A 467 6.31 -25.50 10.10
C ILE A 467 6.93 -25.91 8.77
N THR A 468 6.30 -26.85 8.08
CA THR A 468 6.82 -27.39 6.82
C THR A 468 5.74 -27.45 5.75
N GLY A 469 6.13 -27.13 4.51
CA GLY A 469 5.40 -27.57 3.32
C GLY A 469 5.92 -28.94 2.87
N GLU A 470 6.42 -29.02 1.64
CA GLU A 470 7.03 -30.23 1.06
C GLU A 470 8.49 -30.50 1.50
N ASN A 471 9.08 -29.65 2.36
CA ASN A 471 10.51 -29.72 2.74
C ASN A 471 11.48 -29.70 1.54
N SER A 472 11.11 -28.98 0.47
CA SER A 472 11.91 -28.92 -0.76
C SER A 472 13.24 -28.18 -0.59
N ARG A 473 13.30 -27.15 0.29
CA ARG A 473 14.48 -26.31 0.50
C ARG A 473 15.31 -26.67 1.73
N LEU A 474 14.65 -27.03 2.83
CA LEU A 474 15.29 -27.43 4.08
C LEU A 474 14.81 -28.81 4.48
N LYS A 475 15.73 -29.76 4.64
CA LYS A 475 15.43 -31.05 5.25
C LYS A 475 15.59 -30.93 6.76
N THR A 476 14.51 -31.22 7.48
CA THR A 476 14.54 -31.29 8.95
C THR A 476 14.19 -32.70 9.42
N LYS A 477 14.90 -33.18 10.44
CA LYS A 477 14.60 -34.44 11.15
C LYS A 477 13.81 -34.17 12.44
N ALA A 478 13.21 -32.99 12.60
CA ALA A 478 12.49 -32.63 13.81
C ALA A 478 11.31 -33.57 14.06
N ALA A 479 11.19 -34.06 15.30
CA ALA A 479 10.11 -34.96 15.70
C ALA A 479 8.72 -34.28 15.68
N ASN A 480 8.68 -32.96 15.89
CA ASN A 480 7.44 -32.19 16.08
C ASN A 480 7.16 -31.25 14.90
N ILE A 481 6.68 -31.80 13.78
CA ILE A 481 6.36 -31.04 12.57
C ILE A 481 4.86 -30.68 12.53
N ILE A 482 4.54 -29.49 12.02
CA ILE A 482 3.23 -29.15 11.46
C ILE A 482 3.37 -29.01 9.95
N SER A 483 2.69 -29.88 9.21
CA SER A 483 2.63 -29.80 7.76
C SER A 483 1.46 -28.93 7.32
N THR A 484 1.71 -28.00 6.41
CA THR A 484 0.66 -27.22 5.73
C THR A 484 0.11 -27.91 4.48
N GLN A 485 0.66 -29.07 4.08
CA GLN A 485 0.25 -29.78 2.85
C GLN A 485 -1.21 -30.23 2.83
N THR A 486 -1.89 -30.27 3.98
CA THR A 486 -3.33 -30.54 4.05
C THR A 486 -4.19 -29.34 3.64
N LEU A 487 -3.61 -28.14 3.63
CA LEU A 487 -4.22 -26.90 3.14
C LEU A 487 -3.84 -26.73 1.65
N ASN A 488 -4.39 -27.54 0.76
CA ASN A 488 -3.92 -27.67 -0.63
C ASN A 488 -4.96 -27.28 -1.69
N ARG A 489 -5.92 -26.41 -1.36
CA ARG A 489 -6.96 -25.97 -2.29
C ARG A 489 -6.59 -24.65 -2.97
N ILE A 490 -6.80 -24.59 -4.28
CA ILE A 490 -6.90 -23.32 -5.02
C ILE A 490 -8.34 -22.85 -4.82
N LEU A 491 -8.52 -21.74 -4.11
CA LEU A 491 -9.84 -21.26 -3.72
C LEU A 491 -10.48 -20.44 -4.84
N GLU A 492 -9.67 -19.68 -5.56
CA GLU A 492 -10.16 -18.81 -6.64
C GLU A 492 -9.06 -18.44 -7.63
N ILE A 493 -9.40 -18.39 -8.92
CA ILE A 493 -8.63 -17.75 -9.99
C ILE A 493 -9.53 -16.67 -10.59
N ASP A 494 -9.30 -15.42 -10.21
CA ASP A 494 -10.10 -14.26 -10.62
C ASP A 494 -9.41 -13.55 -11.78
N LYS A 495 -9.95 -13.73 -12.99
CA LYS A 495 -9.43 -13.12 -14.22
C LYS A 495 -9.80 -11.65 -14.38
N THR A 496 -10.85 -11.19 -13.72
CA THR A 496 -11.29 -9.79 -13.78
C THR A 496 -10.36 -8.91 -12.97
N ASN A 497 -9.96 -9.38 -11.78
CA ASN A 497 -9.01 -8.67 -10.93
C ASN A 497 -7.56 -9.08 -11.14
N TYR A 498 -7.31 -10.15 -11.92
CA TYR A 498 -6.01 -10.79 -12.08
C TYR A 498 -5.38 -11.16 -10.75
N THR A 499 -6.14 -11.90 -9.94
CA THR A 499 -5.66 -12.41 -8.65
C THR A 499 -5.94 -13.89 -8.50
N VAL A 500 -5.13 -14.56 -7.70
CA VAL A 500 -5.35 -15.93 -7.27
C VAL A 500 -5.39 -15.95 -5.75
N THR A 501 -6.36 -16.66 -5.19
CA THR A 501 -6.40 -16.98 -3.75
C THR A 501 -6.25 -18.49 -3.59
N ALA A 502 -5.24 -18.91 -2.84
CA ALA A 502 -4.91 -20.32 -2.66
C ALA A 502 -4.35 -20.60 -1.27
N GLU A 503 -4.59 -21.82 -0.79
CA GLU A 503 -4.06 -22.29 0.47
C GLU A 503 -2.54 -22.56 0.38
N ALA A 504 -1.82 -22.37 1.49
CA ALA A 504 -0.36 -22.36 1.54
C ALA A 504 0.29 -23.73 1.24
N GLY A 505 -0.45 -24.83 1.34
CA GLY A 505 0.00 -26.18 1.03
C GLY A 505 -0.14 -26.56 -0.45
N VAL A 506 -0.74 -25.72 -1.30
CA VAL A 506 -0.84 -25.99 -2.74
C VAL A 506 0.55 -26.18 -3.34
N ALA A 507 0.78 -27.31 -3.99
CA ALA A 507 2.00 -27.58 -4.76
C ALA A 507 2.14 -26.59 -5.92
N LEU A 508 3.34 -26.03 -6.12
CA LEU A 508 3.61 -25.05 -7.18
C LEU A 508 3.31 -25.61 -8.58
N LYS A 509 3.58 -26.90 -8.83
CA LYS A 509 3.22 -27.58 -10.08
C LYS A 509 1.71 -27.64 -10.32
N THR A 510 0.94 -27.92 -9.27
CA THR A 510 -0.52 -27.96 -9.35
C THR A 510 -1.07 -26.58 -9.67
N LEU A 511 -0.53 -25.54 -9.01
CA LEU A 511 -0.86 -24.16 -9.29
C LEU A 511 -0.52 -23.76 -10.73
N ALA A 512 0.72 -24.02 -11.19
CA ALA A 512 1.15 -23.72 -12.55
C ALA A 512 0.24 -24.36 -13.61
N ARG A 513 -0.18 -25.61 -13.41
CA ARG A 513 -1.14 -26.30 -14.29
C ARG A 513 -2.51 -25.60 -14.31
N ALA A 514 -3.04 -25.22 -13.16
CA ALA A 514 -4.32 -24.52 -13.06
C ALA A 514 -4.28 -23.16 -13.75
N LEU A 515 -3.19 -22.39 -13.55
CA LEU A 515 -2.99 -21.10 -14.23
C LEU A 515 -2.91 -21.25 -15.75
N LYS A 516 -2.16 -22.26 -16.23
CA LYS A 516 -2.08 -22.58 -17.66
C LYS A 516 -3.44 -22.94 -18.25
N GLN A 517 -4.25 -23.75 -17.55
CA GLN A 517 -5.62 -24.08 -17.98
C GLN A 517 -6.53 -22.84 -18.01
N ALA A 518 -6.32 -21.92 -17.08
CA ALA A 518 -7.02 -20.65 -17.06
C ALA A 518 -6.46 -19.63 -18.08
N GLY A 519 -5.35 -19.90 -18.77
CA GLY A 519 -4.76 -18.94 -19.73
C GLY A 519 -4.19 -17.69 -19.08
N VAL A 520 -3.68 -17.80 -17.84
CA VAL A 520 -3.07 -16.71 -17.08
C VAL A 520 -1.69 -17.11 -16.56
N TYR A 521 -0.89 -16.13 -16.19
CA TYR A 521 0.53 -16.31 -15.84
C TYR A 521 0.86 -15.77 -14.46
N SER A 522 1.91 -16.28 -13.83
CA SER A 522 2.44 -15.75 -12.57
C SER A 522 3.96 -15.73 -12.62
N VAL A 523 4.58 -14.97 -11.71
CA VAL A 523 6.04 -14.96 -11.55
C VAL A 523 6.57 -16.21 -10.83
N LEU A 524 5.69 -17.08 -10.29
CA LEU A 524 6.14 -18.25 -9.55
C LEU A 524 6.80 -19.27 -10.48
N PRO A 525 7.95 -19.85 -10.10
CA PRO A 525 8.59 -20.90 -10.89
C PRO A 525 7.78 -22.19 -10.86
N ASP A 526 7.70 -22.87 -12.00
CA ASP A 526 7.22 -24.25 -12.09
C ASP A 526 8.27 -25.20 -11.50
N SER A 527 8.23 -25.36 -10.18
CA SER A 527 9.26 -26.03 -9.37
C SER A 527 8.64 -26.92 -8.29
N LYS A 528 9.48 -27.66 -7.55
CA LYS A 528 9.05 -28.43 -6.37
C LYS A 528 8.79 -27.48 -5.19
N GLY A 529 7.89 -27.86 -4.29
CA GLY A 529 7.53 -27.05 -3.13
C GLY A 529 6.07 -26.61 -3.14
N THR A 530 5.66 -26.01 -2.02
CA THR A 530 4.31 -25.44 -1.86
C THR A 530 4.35 -23.92 -2.00
N LEU A 531 3.19 -23.32 -2.26
CA LEU A 531 2.98 -21.88 -2.31
C LEU A 531 3.46 -21.17 -1.02
N GLY A 532 3.14 -21.73 0.15
CA GLY A 532 3.60 -21.23 1.44
C GLY A 532 5.11 -21.34 1.62
N GLY A 533 5.73 -22.42 1.14
CA GLY A 533 7.19 -22.57 1.12
C GLY A 533 7.87 -21.55 0.19
N ALA A 534 7.28 -21.30 -0.98
CA ALA A 534 7.72 -20.27 -1.92
C ALA A 534 7.77 -18.90 -1.24
N PHE A 535 6.69 -18.54 -0.53
CA PHE A 535 6.53 -17.28 0.16
C PHE A 535 7.40 -17.13 1.42
N CYS A 536 7.35 -18.10 2.33
CA CYS A 536 7.96 -17.97 3.66
C CYS A 536 9.48 -18.23 3.67
N SER A 537 10.06 -18.85 2.65
CA SER A 537 11.47 -19.29 2.67
C SER A 537 12.52 -18.17 2.66
N GLY A 538 12.24 -17.02 2.06
CA GLY A 538 13.26 -16.00 1.74
C GLY A 538 13.80 -16.08 0.31
N CYS A 539 13.51 -17.17 -0.42
CA CYS A 539 14.20 -17.48 -1.67
C CYS A 539 13.59 -16.82 -2.92
N LEU A 540 12.38 -16.27 -2.86
CA LEU A 540 11.73 -15.60 -4.00
C LEU A 540 11.29 -14.16 -3.67
N PRO A 541 12.21 -13.22 -3.38
CA PRO A 541 11.83 -11.87 -2.94
C PRO A 541 10.93 -11.11 -3.94
N SER A 542 11.11 -11.34 -5.25
CA SER A 542 10.27 -10.72 -6.28
C SER A 542 8.80 -11.18 -6.23
N PHE A 543 8.53 -12.36 -5.65
CA PHE A 543 7.17 -12.82 -5.41
C PHE A 543 6.48 -12.04 -4.29
N TYR A 544 7.24 -11.46 -3.35
CA TYR A 544 6.65 -10.72 -2.20
C TYR A 544 5.89 -9.48 -2.66
N ALA A 545 6.38 -8.82 -3.71
CA ALA A 545 5.70 -7.70 -4.36
C ALA A 545 4.43 -8.11 -5.14
N GLN A 546 4.19 -9.41 -5.30
CA GLN A 546 2.97 -9.92 -5.92
C GLN A 546 1.89 -10.30 -4.92
N VAL A 547 2.23 -10.49 -3.65
CA VAL A 547 1.28 -10.92 -2.61
C VAL A 547 0.50 -9.73 -2.07
N LEU A 548 -0.81 -9.76 -2.30
CA LEU A 548 -1.77 -8.74 -1.92
C LEU A 548 -2.50 -9.05 -0.62
N GLY A 549 -2.56 -10.34 -0.23
CA GLY A 549 -3.21 -10.77 1.01
C GLY A 549 -2.56 -11.99 1.64
N VAL A 550 -2.61 -12.06 2.97
CA VAL A 550 -2.11 -13.18 3.78
C VAL A 550 -3.08 -13.46 4.92
N ASP A 551 -3.36 -14.73 5.12
CA ASP A 551 -3.95 -15.23 6.35
C ASP A 551 -2.94 -16.10 7.09
N ALA A 552 -2.91 -16.01 8.42
CA ALA A 552 -1.98 -16.78 9.24
C ALA A 552 -2.56 -17.14 10.62
N LEU A 553 -2.10 -18.28 11.15
CA LEU A 553 -2.24 -18.62 12.57
C LEU A 553 -1.00 -18.19 13.34
N LEU A 554 -1.20 -17.46 14.42
CA LEU A 554 -0.14 -17.00 15.31
C LEU A 554 0.19 -18.06 16.38
N PRO A 555 1.35 -17.94 17.06
CA PRO A 555 1.76 -18.85 18.14
C PRO A 555 0.77 -18.97 19.30
N ASP A 556 -0.07 -17.95 19.53
CA ASP A 556 -1.11 -17.95 20.54
C ASP A 556 -2.43 -18.60 20.08
N GLY A 557 -2.47 -19.15 18.86
CA GLY A 557 -3.66 -19.77 18.27
C GLY A 557 -4.61 -18.79 17.59
N SER A 558 -4.35 -17.48 17.65
CA SER A 558 -5.19 -16.49 16.99
C SER A 558 -5.02 -16.53 15.45
N TYR A 559 -6.11 -16.29 14.72
CA TYR A 559 -6.12 -16.25 13.26
C TYR A 559 -6.19 -14.80 12.79
N VAL A 560 -5.25 -14.38 11.96
CA VAL A 560 -5.18 -13.01 11.42
C VAL A 560 -5.41 -13.01 9.92
N ARG A 561 -6.02 -11.94 9.41
CA ARG A 561 -6.30 -11.74 7.98
C ARG A 561 -5.89 -10.35 7.56
N TYR A 562 -5.09 -10.25 6.51
CA TYR A 562 -4.62 -8.96 6.01
C TYR A 562 -4.64 -8.89 4.49
N GLY A 563 -5.13 -7.76 3.97
CA GLY A 563 -5.17 -7.50 2.54
C GLY A 563 -6.30 -8.26 1.84
N GLY A 564 -6.07 -8.65 0.59
CA GLY A 564 -7.08 -9.31 -0.24
C GLY A 564 -6.76 -9.18 -1.71
N LYS A 565 -7.73 -8.79 -2.53
CA LYS A 565 -7.59 -8.62 -3.99
C LYS A 565 -7.18 -7.20 -4.41
N LEU A 566 -6.72 -6.39 -3.47
CA LEU A 566 -6.53 -4.95 -3.67
C LEU A 566 -5.12 -4.64 -4.17
N MET A 567 -5.04 -3.83 -5.22
CA MET A 567 -3.75 -3.37 -5.78
C MET A 567 -3.11 -2.30 -4.89
N LYS A 568 -3.92 -1.44 -4.28
CA LYS A 568 -3.52 -0.43 -3.30
C LYS A 568 -4.09 -0.75 -1.93
N ASN A 569 -3.24 -0.67 -0.91
CA ASN A 569 -3.63 -0.82 0.48
C ASN A 569 -2.57 -0.16 1.37
N ALA A 570 -2.98 0.85 2.12
CA ALA A 570 -2.18 1.56 3.11
C ALA A 570 -2.82 1.50 4.52
N ALA A 571 -3.69 0.52 4.76
CA ALA A 571 -4.39 0.37 6.03
C ALA A 571 -3.59 -0.50 7.02
N GLY A 572 -2.83 0.17 7.89
CA GLY A 572 -2.07 -0.47 8.96
C GLY A 572 -0.68 -0.95 8.52
N TYR A 573 -0.05 -1.80 9.33
CA TYR A 573 1.27 -2.33 9.01
C TYR A 573 1.21 -3.41 7.92
N HIS A 574 2.19 -3.45 7.02
CA HIS A 574 2.17 -4.32 5.84
C HIS A 574 2.45 -5.81 6.17
N LEU A 575 1.44 -6.55 6.63
CA LEU A 575 1.64 -7.91 7.14
C LEU A 575 2.08 -8.93 6.07
N THR A 576 1.71 -8.74 4.79
CA THR A 576 2.24 -9.63 3.73
C THR A 576 3.77 -9.56 3.66
N ARG A 577 4.40 -8.41 3.92
CA ARG A 577 5.86 -8.27 3.92
C ARG A 577 6.50 -8.80 5.20
N LEU A 578 5.79 -8.71 6.32
CA LEU A 578 6.23 -9.30 7.59
C LEU A 578 6.28 -10.84 7.54
N PHE A 579 5.29 -11.48 6.91
CA PHE A 579 5.25 -12.95 6.80
C PHE A 579 6.08 -13.50 5.66
N ALA A 580 6.31 -12.72 4.60
CA ALA A 580 7.24 -13.08 3.53
C ALA A 580 8.62 -13.37 4.13
N GLY A 581 9.28 -14.45 3.74
CA GLY A 581 10.61 -14.77 4.28
C GLY A 581 10.69 -15.10 5.78
N SER A 582 9.57 -15.14 6.51
CA SER A 582 9.54 -15.39 7.96
C SER A 582 9.92 -16.81 8.37
N GLN A 583 10.00 -17.74 7.41
CA GLN A 583 10.39 -19.14 7.63
C GLN A 583 9.48 -19.87 8.62
N GLY A 584 8.23 -19.41 8.77
CA GLY A 584 7.27 -19.96 9.72
C GLY A 584 7.52 -19.55 11.18
N THR A 585 8.53 -18.70 11.45
CA THR A 585 8.89 -18.29 12.82
C THR A 585 7.90 -17.31 13.45
N LEU A 586 7.13 -16.60 12.63
CA LEU A 586 6.13 -15.63 13.11
C LEU A 586 4.70 -16.18 13.12
N GLY A 587 4.50 -17.39 12.57
CA GLY A 587 3.18 -17.99 12.42
C GLY A 587 3.10 -18.94 11.23
N ILE A 588 1.96 -19.62 11.12
CA ILE A 588 1.65 -20.53 10.02
C ILE A 588 0.83 -19.77 8.99
N VAL A 589 1.42 -19.47 7.84
CA VAL A 589 0.67 -18.95 6.69
C VAL A 589 -0.27 -20.04 6.18
N THR A 590 -1.56 -19.73 6.11
CA THR A 590 -2.62 -20.69 5.74
C THR A 590 -3.16 -20.42 4.33
N GLN A 591 -3.21 -19.15 3.93
CA GLN A 591 -3.74 -18.70 2.64
C GLN A 591 -2.96 -17.49 2.13
N LEU A 592 -2.82 -17.39 0.81
CA LEU A 592 -2.25 -16.24 0.12
C LEU A 592 -3.15 -15.80 -1.02
N THR A 593 -3.28 -14.48 -1.17
CA THR A 593 -3.85 -13.84 -2.37
C THR A 593 -2.76 -13.06 -3.09
N PHE A 594 -2.55 -13.30 -4.39
CA PHE A 594 -1.46 -12.68 -5.14
C PHE A 594 -1.84 -12.39 -6.60
N LYS A 595 -1.09 -11.48 -7.23
CA LYS A 595 -1.27 -11.04 -8.62
C LYS A 595 -0.91 -12.13 -9.63
N ILE A 596 -1.70 -12.20 -10.69
CA ILE A 596 -1.43 -12.95 -11.93
C ILE A 596 -1.51 -11.99 -13.12
N TYR A 597 -1.25 -12.49 -14.33
CA TYR A 597 -1.10 -11.67 -15.52
C TYR A 597 -1.81 -12.29 -16.71
N ALA A 598 -2.38 -11.44 -17.57
CA ALA A 598 -2.98 -11.83 -18.84
C ALA A 598 -1.95 -12.33 -19.87
N ARG A 599 -0.71 -11.82 -19.77
CA ARG A 599 0.40 -12.12 -20.68
C ARG A 599 1.55 -12.80 -19.93
N PRO A 600 2.40 -13.58 -20.62
CA PRO A 600 3.59 -14.16 -20.01
C PRO A 600 4.45 -13.11 -19.30
N VAL A 601 4.93 -13.45 -18.11
CA VAL A 601 5.84 -12.62 -17.33
C VAL A 601 7.11 -13.39 -16.96
N PRO A 602 8.25 -12.71 -16.77
CA PRO A 602 9.47 -13.37 -16.30
C PRO A 602 9.25 -14.05 -14.95
N THR A 603 9.79 -15.26 -14.83
CA THR A 603 9.82 -15.99 -13.56
C THR A 603 10.68 -15.25 -12.53
N ALA A 604 10.23 -15.22 -11.29
CA ALA A 604 10.96 -14.65 -10.17
C ALA A 604 12.29 -15.41 -9.98
N PRO A 605 13.44 -14.70 -9.95
CA PRO A 605 14.72 -15.34 -9.72
C PRO A 605 14.79 -15.90 -8.30
N GLU A 606 15.33 -17.10 -8.18
CA GLU A 606 15.55 -17.74 -6.89
C GLU A 606 16.89 -17.29 -6.27
N LYS A 607 16.88 -17.02 -4.97
CA LYS A 607 18.06 -16.72 -4.17
C LYS A 607 18.39 -17.88 -3.21
N PRO A 608 19.67 -18.03 -2.82
CA PRO A 608 20.06 -18.96 -1.77
C PRO A 608 19.25 -18.74 -0.49
N PHE A 609 18.93 -19.83 0.19
CA PHE A 609 18.26 -19.76 1.47
C PHE A 609 19.17 -19.15 2.54
N VAL A 610 18.71 -18.09 3.20
CA VAL A 610 19.38 -17.44 4.33
C VAL A 610 18.45 -17.47 5.51
N ARG A 611 18.89 -17.97 6.67
CA ARG A 611 18.06 -18.05 7.88
C ARG A 611 17.62 -16.64 8.31
N ALA A 612 16.37 -16.51 8.78
CA ALA A 612 15.81 -15.25 9.23
C ALA A 612 16.44 -14.68 10.53
N SER A 613 17.51 -15.29 11.04
CA SER A 613 18.22 -14.86 12.25
C SER A 613 19.19 -13.71 11.98
N GLY A 614 19.18 -12.69 12.84
CA GLY A 614 20.21 -11.63 12.86
C GLY A 614 19.70 -10.21 12.58
N ASN A 615 18.44 -10.05 12.15
CA ASN A 615 17.83 -8.73 11.99
C ASN A 615 17.19 -8.28 13.32
N LEU A 616 17.54 -7.09 13.83
CA LEU A 616 17.09 -6.57 15.13
C LEU A 616 15.54 -6.45 15.22
N PRO A 617 14.87 -5.79 14.25
CA PRO A 617 13.40 -5.83 14.13
C PRO A 617 12.78 -7.23 14.21
N TRP A 618 13.37 -8.22 13.52
CA TRP A 618 12.86 -9.59 13.56
C TRP A 618 12.90 -10.16 14.97
N ALA A 619 14.04 -10.04 15.66
CA ALA A 619 14.21 -10.59 17.01
C ALA A 619 13.23 -9.96 18.01
N ALA A 620 13.02 -8.64 17.91
CA ALA A 620 12.07 -7.93 18.76
C ALA A 620 10.63 -8.40 18.53
N ILE A 621 10.20 -8.50 17.27
CA ILE A 621 8.85 -8.96 16.92
C ILE A 621 8.66 -10.43 17.28
N LYS A 622 9.63 -11.30 16.98
CA LYS A 622 9.58 -12.72 17.35
C LYS A 622 9.42 -12.90 18.86
N LYS A 623 10.19 -12.17 19.67
CA LYS A 623 10.07 -12.21 21.14
C LYS A 623 8.70 -11.74 21.62
N GLN A 624 8.12 -10.73 20.96
CA GLN A 624 6.82 -10.19 21.31
C GLN A 624 5.67 -11.14 20.96
N LEU A 625 5.72 -11.80 19.79
CA LEU A 625 4.66 -12.69 19.30
C LEU A 625 4.78 -14.11 19.84
N ASP A 626 6.00 -14.58 20.10
CA ASP A 626 6.29 -15.95 20.50
C ASP A 626 7.37 -16.00 21.61
N PRO A 627 7.07 -15.50 22.81
CA PRO A 627 8.03 -15.45 23.92
C PRO A 627 8.47 -16.85 24.40
N GLY A 628 7.67 -17.88 24.15
CA GLY A 628 7.97 -19.27 24.49
C GLY A 628 8.74 -20.04 23.40
N ASP A 629 9.10 -19.36 22.30
CA ASP A 629 9.77 -19.95 21.14
C ASP A 629 9.10 -21.22 20.59
N LEU A 630 7.77 -21.21 20.52
CA LEU A 630 6.97 -22.30 19.97
C LEU A 630 7.30 -22.59 18.50
N PHE A 631 7.60 -21.55 17.72
CA PHE A 631 8.05 -21.63 16.33
C PHE A 631 9.51 -21.17 16.20
N PRO A 632 10.48 -22.04 16.53
CA PRO A 632 11.90 -21.68 16.51
C PRO A 632 12.40 -21.49 15.08
N VAL A 633 13.55 -20.81 14.96
CA VAL A 633 14.25 -20.68 13.67
C VAL A 633 14.56 -22.06 13.11
N LEU A 634 14.32 -22.26 11.81
CA LEU A 634 14.58 -23.52 11.15
C LEU A 634 16.07 -23.93 11.30
N ALA A 635 16.30 -25.07 11.95
CA ALA A 635 17.59 -25.75 12.02
C ALA A 635 17.59 -26.96 11.06
N GLY A 636 18.66 -27.11 10.27
CA GLY A 636 18.80 -28.18 9.28
C GLY A 636 19.84 -27.88 8.19
N GLU A 637 20.10 -28.88 7.34
CA GLU A 637 20.95 -28.76 6.15
C GLU A 637 20.15 -28.13 5.01
N THR A 638 20.71 -27.09 4.39
CA THR A 638 20.16 -26.47 3.18
C THR A 638 20.37 -27.41 2.01
N ASN A 639 19.30 -27.72 1.26
CA ASN A 639 19.50 -28.31 -0.07
C ASN A 639 20.06 -27.19 -0.96
N VAL A 640 21.27 -27.38 -1.51
CA VAL A 640 21.87 -26.49 -2.50
C VAL A 640 21.10 -26.58 -3.81
#